data_AF-A0A2T2VBV1-F1
#
_entry.id   AF-A0A2T2VBV1-F1
#
_cell.length_a   1.000
_cell.length_b   1.000
_cell.length_c   1.000
_cell.angle_alpha   90.00
_cell.angle_beta   90.00
_cell.angle_gamma   90.00
#
_symmetry.space_group_name_H-M   'P 1'
#
loop_
_entity.id
_entity.type
_entity.pdbx_description
1 polymer ?
#
loop_
_entity_poly.entity_id
_entity_poly.type
_entity_poly.pdbx_seq_one_letter_code
_entity_poly.pdbx_strand_id
1 'polypeptide(L)'
;MPGIPREKIDEVQAAADIVEVASDYVGRLKKSGSRYMALCPFHDEDTPSFSLSPDKNLYYCFGCLEEHEPVWTERGLVPIGQVQVGDGVLGLDGKVETITHKTVKEGPLLALEFGAVRRDPLLLTPDHTCVAVRRRDALRAVPMLGRSGCNIRFHGDRRAYRKTRPCAIQEIEAQNIRAGDYFLFPVTSKKERHNAPLPAPGPVVPSPEREGGESVPAGATPARTKGPARTKGPAPTTFEALPVNEATARLYGLWLAEGSCYRGGVRWSFHRDETELADFVVETLAQHFGLDASRRPHASRHPRPGPGRLEVTCSNTPLSYLLPHWFGKGAKRKQLPFQALRWTQSMQRALLRGYFEGGGKYVGPRQWQAVCISRHLAQGLFALAIQARRSVSMGKNKRRTAAGNREWAVSLRKNESVEGFFHALDGQAYYWVKASRPRLLGEERTVVDLSATGSHTFTTKIGAVHNCQAGGSIFTLVQEMEGVPFPEAVEQLADRFGVDLPQSSRGGGPERAKREPLHHALRFAARFFYHQLTTTEPGERALAYLTDERGLTEETIKAFGLGYAPGRWDALTTAAESEQIAPETLEEAGLAIARKGGDGYYDRYRGRVVFPLFSRVGRVLGFAGRVFEGAEGPAIGSDFDPPKYINSPETPVYHKKDVLYGLHQAKNALRNEEEALLVEGYTDVIALHQAGVQHAVATCGTALTAEQAKMLGRYAERVTLLYDADEAGTRAALRGMDRVLEAGLGAYAARLPEGRDPDDFVREEGAGRFRRFLRKHRQGIAAFRRAQAERAGAFESPEDRTRTMRAVAESLALVPDEMARENQVRAASDALDMYEDLLRKAVEEARSEDQRKKKRRKRAPRPEAPADGKESPGDEPQQPEEETPAPLPQERNLLRLLLEHGRPMVELILGNMALTEFTEGPARELAGHFLQMYREGEVAPRRVLEGDFGPALQRLAAAVLTDEHEPSENWRDRDINVPRLNQETRKAAASSMRLLKLRRVDAELEKVKTAQFQSAPTEEDEREAQQHVMRLQQLRQQIQRGEFFDWDEGEETA
;
A
#
# COMPACT_ATOMS: atom_id res chain seq x y z
N MET A 1 13.16 0.20 28.22
CA MET A 1 12.07 1.19 28.34
C MET A 1 10.84 0.50 28.92
N PRO A 2 10.18 1.01 29.97
CA PRO A 2 8.86 0.52 30.31
C PRO A 2 7.85 1.17 29.34
N GLY A 3 7.25 0.36 28.47
CA GLY A 3 6.10 0.77 27.66
C GLY A 3 4.87 1.02 28.54
N ILE A 4 3.80 1.57 27.95
CA ILE A 4 2.47 1.51 28.59
C ILE A 4 2.23 0.04 28.97
N PRO A 5 1.92 -0.28 30.23
CA PRO A 5 1.75 -1.67 30.64
C PRO A 5 0.75 -2.37 29.73
N ARG A 6 1.06 -3.60 29.33
CA ARG A 6 0.20 -4.36 28.41
C ARG A 6 -1.24 -4.44 28.93
N GLU A 7 -1.39 -4.64 30.24
CA GLU A 7 -2.68 -4.58 30.94
C GLU A 7 -3.48 -3.30 30.67
N LYS A 8 -2.79 -2.15 30.58
CA LYS A 8 -3.42 -0.85 30.30
C LYS A 8 -3.76 -0.66 28.84
N ILE A 9 -2.93 -1.18 27.92
CA ILE A 9 -3.26 -1.22 26.49
C ILE A 9 -4.49 -2.10 26.27
N ASP A 10 -4.55 -3.25 26.93
CA ASP A 10 -5.67 -4.18 26.87
C ASP A 10 -6.95 -3.56 27.46
N GLU A 11 -6.83 -2.81 28.57
CA GLU A 11 -7.93 -2.04 29.17
C GLU A 11 -8.48 -0.97 28.21
N VAL A 12 -7.60 -0.21 27.54
CA VAL A 12 -8.01 0.75 26.50
C VAL A 12 -8.67 0.04 25.32
N GLN A 13 -8.13 -1.09 24.87
CA GLN A 13 -8.69 -1.86 23.76
C GLN A 13 -10.05 -2.47 24.09
N ALA A 14 -10.28 -2.86 25.34
CA ALA A 14 -11.54 -3.41 25.81
C ALA A 14 -12.60 -2.33 26.04
N ALA A 15 -12.19 -1.13 26.48
CA ALA A 15 -13.09 -0.01 26.71
C ALA A 15 -13.54 0.68 25.40
N ALA A 16 -12.69 0.69 24.38
CA ALA A 16 -12.93 1.43 23.15
C ALA A 16 -13.83 0.64 22.16
N ASP A 17 -14.91 1.26 21.68
CA ASP A 17 -15.79 0.67 20.65
C ASP A 17 -15.36 1.13 19.25
N ILE A 18 -14.96 0.19 18.39
CA ILE A 18 -14.51 0.52 17.04
C ILE A 18 -15.63 1.10 16.17
N VAL A 19 -16.90 0.77 16.43
CA VAL A 19 -18.04 1.33 15.69
C VAL A 19 -18.21 2.80 16.03
N GLU A 20 -18.10 3.13 17.32
CA GLU A 20 -18.15 4.51 17.79
C GLU A 20 -16.99 5.32 17.22
N VAL A 21 -15.75 4.81 17.34
CA VAL A 21 -14.56 5.48 16.83
C VAL A 21 -14.60 5.64 15.31
N ALA A 22 -15.00 4.60 14.57
CA ALA A 22 -15.08 4.67 13.12
C ALA A 22 -16.17 5.65 12.63
N SER A 23 -17.28 5.79 13.37
CA SER A 23 -18.39 6.67 13.00
C SER A 23 -18.01 8.15 12.90
N ASP A 24 -16.91 8.54 13.54
CA ASP A 24 -16.36 9.90 13.43
C ASP A 24 -15.72 10.19 12.07
N TYR A 25 -15.39 9.14 11.32
CA TYR A 25 -14.61 9.26 10.10
C TYR A 25 -15.30 8.76 8.84
N VAL A 26 -16.26 7.85 8.97
CA VAL A 26 -17.03 7.33 7.85
C VAL A 26 -18.43 7.90 7.84
N GLY A 27 -19.07 7.94 6.67
CA GLY A 27 -20.48 8.29 6.56
C GLY A 27 -21.41 7.29 7.27
N ARG A 28 -22.66 7.21 6.83
CA ARG A 28 -23.68 6.36 7.49
C ARG A 28 -23.26 4.88 7.54
N LEU A 29 -22.98 4.37 8.75
CA LEU A 29 -22.77 2.95 9.02
C LEU A 29 -24.10 2.17 8.93
N LYS A 30 -24.12 1.10 8.15
CA LYS A 30 -25.25 0.18 8.00
C LYS A 30 -24.92 -1.17 8.61
N LYS A 31 -25.75 -1.63 9.55
CA LYS A 31 -25.59 -2.95 10.17
C LYS A 31 -25.85 -4.06 9.14
N SER A 32 -24.95 -5.04 9.08
CA SER A 32 -25.03 -6.22 8.23
C SER A 32 -24.62 -7.45 9.04
N GLY A 33 -25.62 -8.19 9.55
CA GLY A 33 -25.38 -9.28 10.49
C GLY A 33 -24.75 -8.80 11.81
N SER A 34 -23.61 -9.40 12.19
CA SER A 34 -22.81 -8.99 13.35
C SER A 34 -21.84 -7.83 13.07
N ARG A 35 -21.73 -7.37 11.82
CA ARG A 35 -20.78 -6.34 11.38
C ARG A 35 -21.49 -5.05 10.99
N TYR A 36 -20.73 -3.97 10.81
CA TYR A 36 -21.20 -2.72 10.21
C TYR A 36 -20.47 -2.44 8.91
N MET A 37 -21.17 -1.88 7.93
CA MET A 37 -20.62 -1.53 6.61
C MET A 37 -20.76 -0.02 6.37
N ALA A 38 -19.75 0.63 5.81
CA ALA A 38 -19.77 2.01 5.35
C ALA A 38 -18.94 2.20 4.07
N LEU A 39 -18.93 3.42 3.55
CA LEU A 39 -17.94 3.81 2.55
C LEU A 39 -16.56 3.91 3.21
N CYS A 40 -15.55 3.42 2.52
CA CYS A 40 -14.17 3.39 2.96
C CYS A 40 -13.61 4.81 3.08
N PRO A 41 -13.04 5.19 4.23
CA PRO A 41 -12.47 6.52 4.40
C PRO A 41 -11.06 6.64 3.80
N PHE A 42 -10.51 5.52 3.32
CA PHE A 42 -9.15 5.43 2.79
C PHE A 42 -9.08 5.61 1.27
N HIS A 43 -10.22 5.58 0.57
CA HIS A 43 -10.33 5.84 -0.86
C HIS A 43 -11.78 6.15 -1.24
N ASP A 44 -11.99 6.90 -2.32
CA ASP A 44 -13.32 7.25 -2.79
C ASP A 44 -14.07 6.03 -3.35
N GLU A 45 -15.27 5.76 -2.84
CA GLU A 45 -16.14 4.70 -3.33
C GLU A 45 -17.62 5.09 -3.25
N ASP A 46 -18.43 4.56 -4.18
CA ASP A 46 -19.89 4.75 -4.22
C ASP A 46 -20.66 3.57 -3.58
N THR A 47 -19.96 2.47 -3.27
CA THR A 47 -20.55 1.24 -2.70
C THR A 47 -19.81 0.86 -1.41
N PRO A 48 -20.52 0.57 -0.30
CA PRO A 48 -19.87 0.27 0.99
C PRO A 48 -18.97 -0.96 0.96
N SER A 49 -17.66 -0.75 1.07
CA SER A 49 -16.66 -1.82 1.20
C SER A 49 -15.99 -1.86 2.59
N PHE A 50 -16.22 -0.84 3.42
CA PHE A 50 -15.65 -0.68 4.75
C PHE A 50 -16.43 -1.44 5.82
N SER A 51 -15.88 -2.57 6.26
CA SER A 51 -16.47 -3.46 7.26
C SER A 51 -15.86 -3.25 8.64
N LEU A 52 -16.69 -3.13 9.67
CA LEU A 52 -16.31 -3.10 11.08
C LEU A 52 -16.82 -4.35 11.81
N SER A 53 -15.99 -4.95 12.65
CA SER A 53 -16.33 -6.07 13.54
C SER A 53 -16.34 -5.55 14.98
N PRO A 54 -17.52 -5.23 15.56
CA PRO A 54 -17.63 -4.68 16.92
C PRO A 54 -17.13 -5.66 17.97
N ASP A 55 -17.39 -6.95 17.76
CA ASP A 55 -16.98 -8.07 18.61
C ASP A 55 -15.47 -8.25 18.68
N LYS A 56 -14.73 -7.77 17.67
CA LYS A 56 -13.28 -7.96 17.56
C LYS A 56 -12.49 -6.66 17.62
N ASN A 57 -13.16 -5.51 17.62
CA ASN A 57 -12.54 -4.20 17.47
C ASN A 57 -11.57 -4.11 16.26
N LEU A 58 -12.01 -4.63 15.10
CA LEU A 58 -11.26 -4.63 13.84
C LEU A 58 -12.04 -3.98 12.69
N TYR A 59 -11.33 -3.32 11.77
CA TYR A 59 -11.88 -2.84 10.50
C TYR A 59 -11.19 -3.48 9.29
N TYR A 60 -11.89 -3.51 8.15
CA TYR A 60 -11.31 -3.96 6.88
C TYR A 60 -12.07 -3.39 5.66
N CYS A 61 -11.37 -3.08 4.58
CA CYS A 61 -11.90 -2.53 3.34
C CYS A 61 -11.66 -3.50 2.15
N PHE A 62 -12.65 -3.78 1.29
CA PHE A 62 -12.63 -5.00 0.43
C PHE A 62 -13.09 -4.82 -1.04
N GLY A 63 -12.23 -5.12 -2.03
CA GLY A 63 -12.63 -5.35 -3.44
C GLY A 63 -12.31 -6.79 -3.90
N CYS A 64 -13.20 -7.52 -4.60
CA CYS A 64 -13.09 -8.99 -4.73
C CYS A 64 -13.34 -9.59 -6.14
N LEU A 65 -12.86 -10.81 -6.39
CA LEU A 65 -13.08 -11.61 -7.61
C LEU A 65 -14.13 -12.71 -7.40
N GLU A 66 -14.88 -13.14 -8.41
CA GLU A 66 -15.81 -14.28 -8.25
C GLU A 66 -15.05 -15.59 -7.92
N GLU A 67 -15.61 -16.44 -7.05
CA GLU A 67 -14.94 -17.62 -6.47
C GLU A 67 -14.33 -18.58 -7.52
N HIS A 68 -14.92 -18.68 -8.70
CA HIS A 68 -14.49 -19.58 -9.77
C HIS A 68 -13.59 -18.90 -10.80
N GLU A 69 -13.21 -17.64 -10.59
CA GLU A 69 -12.25 -16.98 -11.48
C GLU A 69 -10.84 -17.53 -11.28
N PRO A 70 -10.14 -17.93 -12.36
CA PRO A 70 -8.84 -18.54 -12.24
C PRO A 70 -7.72 -17.49 -12.10
N VAL A 71 -6.81 -17.77 -11.18
CA VAL A 71 -5.59 -17.00 -10.91
C VAL A 71 -4.35 -17.86 -11.19
N TRP A 72 -3.25 -17.23 -11.59
CA TRP A 72 -1.99 -17.94 -11.83
C TRP A 72 -1.29 -18.26 -10.52
N THR A 73 -1.14 -19.54 -10.23
CA THR A 73 -0.39 -20.08 -9.09
C THR A 73 0.80 -20.92 -9.56
N GLU A 74 1.67 -21.32 -8.64
CA GLU A 74 2.76 -22.28 -8.94
C GLU A 74 2.28 -23.65 -9.44
N ARG A 75 1.01 -23.98 -9.16
CA ARG A 75 0.33 -25.20 -9.62
C ARG A 75 -0.33 -25.03 -11.00
N GLY A 76 -0.25 -23.85 -11.60
CA GLY A 76 -0.96 -23.45 -12.81
C GLY A 76 -2.18 -22.58 -12.52
N LEU A 77 -3.14 -22.55 -13.43
CA LEU A 77 -4.39 -21.80 -13.22
C LEU A 77 -5.30 -22.55 -12.25
N VAL A 78 -5.60 -21.91 -11.12
CA VAL A 78 -6.46 -22.46 -10.06
C VAL A 78 -7.60 -21.47 -9.80
N PRO A 79 -8.85 -21.93 -9.64
CA PRO A 79 -9.95 -21.06 -9.20
C PRO A 79 -9.60 -20.38 -7.88
N ILE A 80 -9.81 -19.06 -7.79
CA ILE A 80 -9.38 -18.26 -6.65
C ILE A 80 -9.93 -18.77 -5.30
N GLY A 81 -11.16 -19.32 -5.29
CA GLY A 81 -11.75 -19.95 -4.10
C GLY A 81 -11.03 -21.22 -3.63
N GLN A 82 -10.21 -21.85 -4.46
CA GLN A 82 -9.45 -23.06 -4.09
C GLN A 82 -8.03 -22.76 -3.61
N VAL A 83 -7.56 -21.54 -3.82
CA VAL A 83 -6.23 -21.11 -3.39
C VAL A 83 -6.20 -20.97 -1.87
N GLN A 84 -5.08 -21.28 -1.23
CA GLN A 84 -4.92 -21.22 0.23
C GLN A 84 -3.86 -20.20 0.64
N VAL A 85 -3.92 -19.74 1.89
CA VAL A 85 -2.82 -18.97 2.50
C VAL A 85 -1.56 -19.84 2.49
N GLY A 86 -0.44 -19.27 2.06
CA GLY A 86 0.81 -19.97 1.80
C GLY A 86 1.01 -20.44 0.35
N ASP A 87 -0.03 -20.47 -0.49
CA ASP A 87 0.14 -20.77 -1.92
C ASP A 87 0.87 -19.62 -2.64
N GLY A 88 1.75 -19.96 -3.59
CA GLY A 88 2.41 -18.99 -4.47
C GLY A 88 1.53 -18.57 -5.64
N VAL A 89 1.39 -17.25 -5.87
CA VAL A 89 0.71 -16.60 -7.00
C VAL A 89 1.65 -15.76 -7.85
N LEU A 90 1.34 -15.58 -9.12
CA LEU A 90 2.14 -14.75 -10.02
C LEU A 90 1.88 -13.25 -9.76
N GLY A 91 2.87 -12.54 -9.24
CA GLY A 91 2.83 -11.10 -8.96
C GLY A 91 2.98 -10.22 -10.20
N LEU A 92 2.87 -8.89 -10.00
CA LEU A 92 2.96 -7.89 -11.08
C LEU A 92 4.34 -7.86 -11.75
N ASP A 93 5.39 -8.14 -10.98
CA ASP A 93 6.78 -8.15 -11.46
C ASP A 93 7.14 -9.44 -12.20
N GLY A 94 6.21 -10.40 -12.30
CA GLY A 94 6.43 -11.72 -12.91
C GLY A 94 7.05 -12.77 -11.97
N LYS A 95 7.32 -12.40 -10.71
CA LYS A 95 7.78 -13.32 -9.67
C LYS A 95 6.60 -14.03 -9.00
N VAL A 96 6.94 -15.07 -8.23
CA VAL A 96 5.94 -15.75 -7.39
C VAL A 96 5.91 -15.01 -6.05
N GLU A 97 4.73 -14.58 -5.65
CA GLU A 97 4.43 -13.99 -4.34
C GLU A 97 3.61 -14.99 -3.52
N THR A 98 3.85 -15.04 -2.22
CA THR A 98 3.13 -15.96 -1.32
C THR A 98 1.86 -15.31 -0.83
N ILE A 99 0.74 -16.02 -0.85
CA ILE A 99 -0.50 -15.52 -0.28
C ILE A 99 -0.40 -15.47 1.24
N THR A 100 -0.67 -14.30 1.80
CA THR A 100 -0.68 -14.06 3.25
C THR A 100 -2.09 -14.11 3.82
N HIS A 101 -3.10 -13.70 3.05
CA HIS A 101 -4.48 -13.62 3.51
C HIS A 101 -5.46 -14.02 2.40
N LYS A 102 -6.58 -14.63 2.81
CA LYS A 102 -7.71 -14.97 1.94
C LYS A 102 -9.02 -14.64 2.63
N THR A 103 -9.91 -13.95 1.94
CA THR A 103 -11.25 -13.62 2.43
C THR A 103 -12.31 -14.08 1.44
N VAL A 104 -13.49 -14.48 1.95
CA VAL A 104 -14.66 -14.86 1.16
C VAL A 104 -15.86 -14.05 1.63
N LYS A 105 -16.60 -13.41 0.72
CA LYS A 105 -17.85 -12.67 0.97
C LYS A 105 -18.83 -12.80 -0.20
N GLU A 106 -20.01 -12.20 -0.10
CA GLU A 106 -20.93 -12.02 -1.23
C GLU A 106 -20.81 -10.58 -1.76
N GLY A 107 -20.93 -10.39 -3.08
CA GLY A 107 -20.89 -9.04 -3.67
C GLY A 107 -21.39 -8.98 -5.11
N PRO A 108 -21.80 -7.79 -5.58
CA PRO A 108 -22.28 -7.59 -6.95
C PRO A 108 -21.14 -7.80 -7.94
N LEU A 109 -21.44 -8.41 -9.08
CA LEU A 109 -20.43 -8.66 -10.11
C LEU A 109 -20.51 -7.70 -11.29
N LEU A 110 -19.33 -7.36 -11.79
CA LEU A 110 -19.07 -6.65 -13.02
C LEU A 110 -18.29 -7.56 -13.97
N ALA A 111 -18.76 -7.67 -15.20
CA ALA A 111 -18.13 -8.45 -16.26
C ALA A 111 -17.30 -7.56 -17.16
N LEU A 112 -16.00 -7.85 -17.25
CA LEU A 112 -15.06 -7.16 -18.12
C LEU A 112 -14.61 -8.06 -19.27
N GLU A 113 -14.93 -7.67 -20.51
CA GLU A 113 -14.60 -8.43 -21.73
C GLU A 113 -13.32 -7.91 -22.41
N PHE A 114 -12.61 -8.78 -23.14
CA PHE A 114 -11.33 -8.43 -23.78
C PHE A 114 -11.32 -8.74 -25.28
N GLY A 115 -10.59 -7.93 -26.05
CA GLY A 115 -10.56 -8.06 -27.51
C GLY A 115 -9.97 -9.39 -28.01
N ALA A 116 -8.94 -9.90 -27.31
CA ALA A 116 -8.23 -11.13 -27.65
C ALA A 116 -8.84 -12.39 -27.00
N VAL A 117 -9.73 -12.21 -26.03
CA VAL A 117 -10.38 -13.27 -25.25
C VAL A 117 -11.89 -13.06 -25.30
N ARG A 118 -12.56 -13.76 -26.23
CA ARG A 118 -13.98 -13.51 -26.52
C ARG A 118 -14.88 -14.45 -25.72
N ARG A 119 -15.92 -13.90 -25.07
CA ARG A 119 -16.95 -14.66 -24.33
C ARG A 119 -16.40 -15.41 -23.13
N ASP A 120 -15.39 -14.83 -22.50
CA ASP A 120 -14.81 -15.29 -21.23
C ASP A 120 -14.41 -14.05 -20.40
N PRO A 121 -15.40 -13.25 -19.97
CA PRO A 121 -15.14 -12.02 -19.22
C PRO A 121 -14.44 -12.34 -17.91
N LEU A 122 -13.66 -11.40 -17.39
CA LEU A 122 -13.23 -11.42 -15.99
C LEU A 122 -14.38 -10.90 -15.12
N LEU A 123 -14.73 -11.65 -14.08
CA LEU A 123 -15.77 -11.33 -13.12
C LEU A 123 -15.15 -10.84 -11.81
N LEU A 124 -15.43 -9.59 -11.46
CA LEU A 124 -14.92 -8.90 -10.28
C LEU A 124 -15.98 -7.94 -9.75
N THR A 125 -15.85 -7.50 -8.52
CA THR A 125 -16.71 -6.45 -7.97
C THR A 125 -16.41 -5.10 -8.65
N PRO A 126 -17.37 -4.17 -8.74
CA PRO A 126 -17.19 -2.88 -9.42
C PRO A 126 -16.00 -2.05 -8.93
N ASP A 127 -15.73 -2.12 -7.63
CA ASP A 127 -14.69 -1.45 -6.85
C ASP A 127 -13.32 -2.13 -6.91
N HIS A 128 -13.20 -3.33 -7.50
CA HIS A 128 -11.93 -4.05 -7.46
C HIS A 128 -10.85 -3.40 -8.34
N THR A 129 -9.69 -3.15 -7.76
CA THR A 129 -8.59 -2.38 -8.37
C THR A 129 -7.87 -3.17 -9.44
N CYS A 130 -7.92 -2.67 -10.68
CA CYS A 130 -7.28 -3.26 -11.83
C CYS A 130 -5.98 -2.52 -12.18
N VAL A 131 -4.94 -3.28 -12.52
CA VAL A 131 -3.67 -2.73 -12.97
C VAL A 131 -3.70 -2.55 -14.49
N ALA A 132 -3.82 -1.30 -14.94
CA ALA A 132 -4.07 -0.98 -16.34
C ALA A 132 -3.39 0.31 -16.82
N VAL A 133 -3.34 0.48 -18.14
CA VAL A 133 -2.87 1.70 -18.82
C VAL A 133 -4.05 2.32 -19.56
N ARG A 134 -4.31 3.60 -19.31
CA ARG A 134 -5.38 4.33 -19.99
C ARG A 134 -5.13 4.41 -21.48
N ARG A 135 -6.21 4.32 -22.25
CA ARG A 135 -6.22 4.45 -23.71
C ARG A 135 -5.42 5.65 -24.23
N ARG A 136 -5.58 6.81 -23.59
CA ARG A 136 -4.92 8.06 -23.99
C ARG A 136 -3.41 7.98 -23.85
N ASP A 137 -2.94 7.38 -22.76
CA ASP A 137 -1.53 7.32 -22.42
C ASP A 137 -0.84 6.23 -23.24
N ALA A 138 -1.53 5.11 -23.49
CA ALA A 138 -1.10 4.08 -24.44
C ALA A 138 -0.86 4.65 -25.85
N LEU A 139 -1.78 5.48 -26.37
CA LEU A 139 -1.62 6.13 -27.69
C LEU A 139 -0.43 7.09 -27.75
N ARG A 140 -0.04 7.71 -26.63
CA ARG A 140 1.14 8.57 -26.54
C ARG A 140 2.44 7.76 -26.43
N ALA A 141 2.39 6.65 -25.69
CA ALA A 141 3.54 5.81 -25.38
C ALA A 141 3.97 4.92 -26.56
N VAL A 142 3.00 4.44 -27.34
CA VAL A 142 3.23 3.49 -28.45
C VAL A 142 2.72 4.10 -29.77
N PRO A 143 3.60 4.75 -30.55
CA PRO A 143 3.22 5.43 -31.80
C PRO A 143 2.56 4.53 -32.87
N MET A 144 2.76 3.22 -32.78
CA MET A 144 2.21 2.20 -33.67
C MET A 144 0.72 1.87 -33.40
N LEU A 145 0.17 2.38 -32.29
CA LEU A 145 -1.26 2.29 -31.99
C LEU A 145 -2.02 3.35 -32.80
N GLY A 146 -2.61 2.92 -33.93
CA GLY A 146 -3.41 3.77 -34.81
C GLY A 146 -4.91 3.73 -34.50
N ARG A 147 -5.64 4.73 -35.02
CA ARG A 147 -7.10 4.81 -34.96
C ARG A 147 -7.72 4.21 -36.21
N SER A 148 -8.65 3.28 -36.05
CA SER A 148 -9.58 2.86 -37.12
C SER A 148 -11.00 2.91 -36.54
N GLY A 149 -11.73 3.99 -36.87
CA GLY A 149 -12.99 4.34 -36.18
C GLY A 149 -12.78 4.58 -34.68
N CYS A 150 -13.69 4.07 -33.85
CA CYS A 150 -13.62 4.18 -32.38
C CYS A 150 -12.59 3.24 -31.72
N ASN A 151 -11.92 2.37 -32.51
CA ASN A 151 -11.06 1.30 -32.02
C ASN A 151 -9.57 1.56 -32.29
N ILE A 152 -8.73 1.40 -31.26
CA ILE A 152 -7.28 1.33 -31.42
C ILE A 152 -6.89 0.00 -32.07
N ARG A 153 -5.99 0.04 -33.07
CA ARG A 153 -5.32 -1.12 -33.69
C ARG A 153 -3.80 -0.90 -33.70
N PHE A 154 -3.05 -1.99 -33.64
CA PHE A 154 -1.60 -1.97 -33.86
C PHE A 154 -1.33 -2.10 -35.36
N HIS A 155 -0.67 -1.11 -35.96
CA HIS A 155 -0.28 -1.13 -37.38
C HIS A 155 1.19 -1.55 -37.47
N GLY A 156 1.43 -2.86 -37.55
CA GLY A 156 2.75 -3.46 -37.35
C GLY A 156 3.76 -3.30 -38.49
N ASP A 157 4.11 -2.08 -38.86
CA ASP A 157 5.27 -1.87 -39.73
C ASP A 157 6.59 -1.95 -38.92
N ARG A 158 7.44 -2.92 -39.27
CA ARG A 158 8.65 -3.31 -38.54
C ARG A 158 9.73 -2.21 -38.47
N ARG A 159 9.60 -1.10 -39.20
CA ARG A 159 10.69 -0.14 -39.44
C ARG A 159 10.77 1.04 -38.47
N ALA A 160 9.86 1.19 -37.50
CA ALA A 160 9.88 2.36 -36.59
C ALA A 160 9.85 2.01 -35.09
N TYR A 161 10.70 1.10 -34.64
CA TYR A 161 11.07 0.95 -33.21
C TYR A 161 11.94 2.12 -32.69
N ARG A 162 11.62 3.37 -33.05
CA ARG A 162 12.38 4.54 -32.60
C ARG A 162 11.50 5.47 -31.77
N LYS A 163 11.70 5.36 -30.45
CA LYS A 163 11.21 6.20 -29.34
C LYS A 163 9.81 5.86 -28.83
N THR A 164 9.74 4.85 -27.96
CA THR A 164 8.66 4.71 -26.97
C THR A 164 8.76 5.84 -25.94
N ARG A 165 7.65 6.50 -25.62
CA ARG A 165 7.60 7.47 -24.51
C ARG A 165 7.28 6.73 -23.20
N PRO A 166 7.78 7.20 -22.05
CA PRO A 166 7.42 6.61 -20.76
C PRO A 166 5.91 6.68 -20.56
N CYS A 167 5.36 5.59 -20.04
CA CYS A 167 3.97 5.45 -19.65
C CYS A 167 3.96 4.97 -18.21
N ALA A 168 3.02 5.40 -17.38
CA ALA A 168 2.88 4.88 -16.02
C ALA A 168 1.81 3.79 -15.98
N ILE A 169 2.02 2.80 -15.12
CA ILE A 169 0.97 1.90 -14.66
C ILE A 169 -0.04 2.73 -13.86
N GLN A 170 -1.33 2.46 -14.03
CA GLN A 170 -2.39 3.09 -13.24
C GLN A 170 -3.21 2.02 -12.54
N GLU A 171 -3.61 2.35 -11.32
CA GLU A 171 -4.59 1.61 -10.55
C GLU A 171 -5.97 2.19 -10.87
N ILE A 172 -6.86 1.35 -11.41
CA ILE A 172 -8.17 1.79 -11.88
C ILE A 172 -9.21 0.78 -11.42
N GLU A 173 -10.24 1.23 -10.70
CA GLU A 173 -11.38 0.38 -10.36
C GLU A 173 -12.04 -0.24 -11.60
N ALA A 174 -12.55 -1.46 -11.43
CA ALA A 174 -13.19 -2.23 -12.51
C ALA A 174 -14.31 -1.44 -13.22
N GLN A 175 -15.14 -0.71 -12.48
CA GLN A 175 -16.23 0.11 -13.00
C GLN A 175 -15.76 1.29 -13.84
N ASN A 176 -14.57 1.80 -13.53
CA ASN A 176 -13.97 2.96 -14.16
C ASN A 176 -13.10 2.60 -15.37
N ILE A 177 -12.97 1.31 -15.71
CA ILE A 177 -12.32 0.85 -16.94
C ILE A 177 -13.13 1.30 -18.16
N ARG A 178 -12.44 1.93 -19.13
CA ARG A 178 -13.05 2.41 -20.37
C ARG A 178 -12.71 1.47 -21.52
N ALA A 179 -13.61 1.41 -22.52
CA ALA A 179 -13.36 0.65 -23.73
C ALA A 179 -12.08 1.14 -24.43
N GLY A 180 -11.10 0.25 -24.56
CA GLY A 180 -9.79 0.54 -25.15
C GLY A 180 -8.66 0.82 -24.14
N ASP A 181 -8.93 0.79 -22.83
CA ASP A 181 -7.87 0.69 -21.82
C ASP A 181 -7.17 -0.67 -21.91
N TYR A 182 -5.94 -0.77 -21.39
CA TYR A 182 -5.09 -1.95 -21.53
C TYR A 182 -4.76 -2.56 -20.17
N PHE A 183 -5.17 -3.80 -19.95
CA PHE A 183 -4.76 -4.60 -18.78
C PHE A 183 -3.35 -5.14 -18.98
N LEU A 184 -2.62 -5.25 -17.87
CA LEU A 184 -1.24 -5.68 -17.89
C LEU A 184 -1.13 -7.16 -17.53
N PHE A 185 -0.58 -7.96 -18.45
CA PHE A 185 -0.21 -9.34 -18.20
C PHE A 185 1.33 -9.45 -18.18
N PRO A 186 1.97 -9.88 -17.08
CA PRO A 186 3.42 -9.90 -16.96
C PRO A 186 4.07 -10.91 -17.92
N VAL A 187 5.16 -10.50 -18.55
CA VAL A 187 5.96 -11.34 -19.44
C VAL A 187 7.20 -11.82 -18.69
N THR A 188 7.42 -13.13 -18.68
CA THR A 188 8.60 -13.70 -18.02
C THR A 188 9.86 -13.15 -18.66
N SER A 189 10.74 -12.60 -17.82
CA SER A 189 12.00 -11.98 -18.23
C SER A 189 12.93 -13.03 -18.88
N LYS A 190 14.00 -12.58 -19.55
CA LYS A 190 14.97 -13.53 -20.14
C LYS A 190 15.72 -14.32 -19.06
N LYS A 191 16.00 -13.70 -17.91
CA LYS A 191 16.79 -14.30 -16.81
C LYS A 191 16.05 -15.42 -16.10
N GLU A 192 14.72 -15.33 -16.00
CA GLU A 192 13.88 -16.33 -15.33
C GLU A 192 13.50 -17.51 -16.22
N ARG A 193 13.93 -17.49 -17.49
CA ARG A 193 13.64 -18.58 -18.42
C ARG A 193 14.63 -19.72 -18.25
N HIS A 194 14.11 -20.93 -18.05
CA HIS A 194 14.90 -22.12 -17.80
C HIS A 194 14.44 -23.31 -18.66
N ASN A 195 15.20 -24.40 -18.62
CA ASN A 195 14.88 -25.70 -19.19
C ASN A 195 14.77 -26.78 -18.10
N ALA A 196 14.54 -26.38 -16.84
CA ALA A 196 14.42 -27.30 -15.72
C ALA A 196 13.35 -28.40 -15.96
N PRO A 197 13.65 -29.66 -15.61
CA PRO A 197 12.72 -30.78 -15.75
C PRO A 197 11.53 -30.64 -14.80
N LEU A 198 10.43 -31.35 -15.08
CA LEU A 198 9.25 -31.35 -14.21
C LEU A 198 9.35 -32.51 -13.20
N PRO A 199 9.56 -32.26 -11.90
CA PRO A 199 9.82 -33.33 -10.93
C PRO A 199 8.62 -34.25 -10.72
N ALA A 200 8.86 -35.45 -10.20
CA ALA A 200 7.80 -36.30 -9.67
C ALA A 200 7.21 -35.64 -8.41
N PRO A 201 5.87 -35.65 -8.21
CA PRO A 201 5.28 -35.19 -6.96
C PRO A 201 5.75 -36.09 -5.81
N GLY A 202 6.12 -35.49 -4.68
CA GLY A 202 6.47 -36.22 -3.44
C GLY A 202 5.32 -37.08 -2.90
N PRO A 203 5.55 -37.85 -1.82
CA PRO A 203 4.50 -38.69 -1.22
C PRO A 203 3.28 -37.83 -0.85
N VAL A 204 2.12 -38.20 -1.39
CA VAL A 204 0.87 -37.46 -1.23
C VAL A 204 0.35 -37.64 0.20
N VAL A 205 0.23 -36.55 0.96
CA VAL A 205 -0.70 -36.50 2.09
C VAL A 205 -2.11 -36.44 1.51
N PRO A 206 -3.00 -37.41 1.79
CA PRO A 206 -4.34 -37.41 1.23
C PRO A 206 -5.11 -36.17 1.69
N SER A 207 -5.63 -35.38 0.74
CA SER A 207 -6.57 -34.31 1.04
C SER A 207 -7.90 -34.91 1.52
N PRO A 208 -8.60 -34.27 2.47
CA PRO A 208 -9.87 -34.76 2.99
C PRO A 208 -10.93 -34.74 1.89
N GLU A 209 -11.52 -35.90 1.61
CA GLU A 209 -12.65 -36.04 0.71
C GLU A 209 -13.90 -35.34 1.26
N ARG A 210 -14.64 -34.71 0.35
CA ARG A 210 -15.90 -34.01 0.57
C ARG A 210 -17.00 -34.99 0.97
N GLU A 211 -17.73 -34.66 2.02
CA GLU A 211 -19.00 -35.29 2.40
C GLU A 211 -20.16 -34.90 1.44
N GLY A 212 -21.05 -35.88 1.21
CA GLY A 212 -22.45 -35.76 0.74
C GLY A 212 -22.67 -35.72 -0.77
N GLY A 213 -23.54 -36.51 -1.42
CA GLY A 213 -24.53 -37.57 -1.14
C GLY A 213 -24.85 -38.22 -2.53
N GLU A 214 -25.54 -39.35 -2.74
CA GLU A 214 -26.68 -40.01 -2.09
C GLU A 214 -26.67 -41.53 -2.37
N SER A 215 -27.49 -42.22 -1.57
CA SER A 215 -27.65 -43.64 -1.24
C SER A 215 -28.04 -44.67 -2.33
N VAL A 216 -27.88 -45.99 -2.01
CA VAL A 216 -28.90 -47.09 -1.97
C VAL A 216 -28.21 -48.43 -1.56
N PRO A 217 -28.88 -49.39 -0.86
CA PRO A 217 -28.23 -50.31 0.09
C PRO A 217 -28.07 -51.79 -0.35
N ALA A 218 -27.20 -52.48 0.41
CA ALA A 218 -27.10 -53.90 0.80
C ALA A 218 -27.26 -55.06 -0.23
N GLY A 219 -26.23 -55.93 -0.29
CA GLY A 219 -26.38 -57.29 -0.83
C GLY A 219 -25.08 -58.13 -0.95
N ALA A 220 -24.87 -59.03 0.02
CA ALA A 220 -24.20 -60.36 -0.04
C ALA A 220 -22.72 -60.55 -0.47
N THR A 221 -21.94 -61.14 0.44
CA THR A 221 -20.66 -61.88 0.31
C THR A 221 -20.83 -63.24 -0.45
N PRO A 222 -19.79 -64.08 -0.71
CA PRO A 222 -18.32 -63.90 -0.80
C PRO A 222 -17.62 -64.66 -1.98
N ALA A 223 -16.28 -64.49 -2.05
CA ALA A 223 -15.24 -65.44 -2.50
C ALA A 223 -15.08 -65.83 -3.98
N ARG A 224 -13.88 -65.55 -4.54
CA ARG A 224 -13.15 -66.51 -5.40
C ARG A 224 -11.64 -66.23 -5.51
N THR A 225 -10.88 -67.09 -4.82
CA THR A 225 -9.62 -67.76 -5.19
C THR A 225 -8.48 -66.99 -5.87
N LYS A 226 -7.35 -66.94 -5.13
CA LYS A 226 -5.98 -66.68 -5.61
C LYS A 226 -5.61 -67.59 -6.80
N GLY A 227 -5.04 -66.98 -7.85
CA GLY A 227 -4.28 -67.64 -8.91
C GLY A 227 -2.83 -67.10 -8.93
N PRO A 228 -1.87 -67.85 -9.50
CA PRO A 228 -0.47 -67.83 -9.07
C PRO A 228 0.33 -66.63 -9.56
N ALA A 229 1.37 -66.33 -8.78
CA ALA A 229 2.37 -65.29 -9.03
C ALA A 229 2.94 -65.38 -10.44
N ARG A 230 2.78 -64.30 -11.21
CA ARG A 230 3.62 -64.04 -12.38
C ARG A 230 4.82 -63.23 -11.93
N THR A 231 5.99 -63.78 -12.24
CA THR A 231 7.34 -63.27 -12.07
C THR A 231 7.44 -61.77 -12.32
N LYS A 232 8.05 -61.06 -11.35
CA LYS A 232 8.44 -59.66 -11.48
C LYS A 232 9.35 -59.53 -12.71
N GLY A 233 8.85 -58.86 -13.74
CA GLY A 233 9.69 -58.28 -14.78
C GLY A 233 10.66 -57.25 -14.19
N PRO A 234 11.65 -56.78 -14.96
CA PRO A 234 12.68 -55.86 -14.49
C PRO A 234 12.06 -54.66 -13.77
N ALA A 235 12.72 -54.21 -12.70
CA ALA A 235 12.28 -53.08 -11.90
C ALA A 235 11.90 -51.90 -12.81
N PRO A 236 10.70 -51.29 -12.63
CA PRO A 236 10.27 -50.20 -13.49
C PRO A 236 11.26 -49.04 -13.36
N THR A 237 11.75 -48.54 -14.49
CA THR A 237 12.52 -47.30 -14.58
C THR A 237 11.79 -46.18 -13.84
N THR A 238 12.28 -45.82 -12.66
CA THR A 238 11.73 -44.75 -11.84
C THR A 238 12.13 -43.43 -12.49
N PHE A 239 11.23 -42.82 -13.26
CA PHE A 239 11.42 -41.45 -13.71
C PHE A 239 11.27 -40.53 -12.50
N GLU A 240 12.36 -39.90 -12.08
CA GLU A 240 12.35 -38.88 -11.02
C GLU A 240 11.79 -37.54 -11.52
N ALA A 241 11.79 -37.31 -12.85
CA ALA A 241 11.24 -36.12 -13.49
C ALA A 241 10.92 -36.35 -14.98
N LEU A 242 10.07 -35.50 -15.55
CA LEU A 242 9.88 -35.39 -17.00
C LEU A 242 10.99 -34.51 -17.62
N PRO A 243 11.74 -34.99 -18.63
CA PRO A 243 12.78 -34.22 -19.30
C PRO A 243 12.21 -33.05 -20.10
N VAL A 244 12.90 -31.92 -20.10
CA VAL A 244 12.37 -30.67 -20.67
C VAL A 244 13.39 -30.10 -21.66
N ASN A 245 13.11 -30.28 -22.95
CA ASN A 245 13.84 -29.77 -24.12
C ASN A 245 12.85 -29.53 -25.29
N GLU A 246 13.31 -29.12 -26.47
CA GLU A 246 12.41 -28.82 -27.59
C GLU A 246 11.61 -30.04 -28.09
N ALA A 247 12.24 -31.21 -28.18
CA ALA A 247 11.57 -32.44 -28.65
C ALA A 247 10.50 -32.90 -27.65
N THR A 248 10.86 -32.99 -26.37
CA THR A 248 9.96 -33.38 -25.28
C THR A 248 8.84 -32.34 -25.08
N ALA A 249 9.12 -31.04 -25.23
CA ALA A 249 8.09 -30.00 -25.20
C ALA A 249 7.06 -30.18 -26.33
N ARG A 250 7.51 -30.48 -27.56
CA ARG A 250 6.61 -30.82 -28.68
C ARG A 250 5.80 -32.09 -28.40
N LEU A 251 6.41 -33.11 -27.80
CA LEU A 251 5.70 -34.32 -27.34
C LEU A 251 4.62 -33.99 -26.30
N TYR A 252 4.88 -33.11 -25.33
CA TYR A 252 3.87 -32.67 -24.36
C TYR A 252 2.74 -31.87 -25.02
N GLY A 253 3.04 -31.10 -26.06
CA GLY A 253 2.03 -30.49 -26.92
C GLY A 253 1.12 -31.54 -27.56
N LEU A 254 1.70 -32.58 -28.15
CA LEU A 254 0.95 -33.71 -28.73
C LEU A 254 0.16 -34.48 -27.67
N TRP A 255 0.68 -34.61 -26.45
CA TRP A 255 -0.07 -35.17 -25.32
C TRP A 255 -1.31 -34.32 -25.00
N LEU A 256 -1.17 -33.00 -24.97
CA LEU A 256 -2.28 -32.09 -24.71
C LEU A 256 -3.34 -32.12 -25.81
N ALA A 257 -2.94 -32.38 -27.06
CA ALA A 257 -3.88 -32.59 -28.17
C ALA A 257 -4.51 -33.99 -28.08
N GLU A 258 -3.72 -35.04 -28.31
CA GLU A 258 -4.19 -36.38 -28.66
C GLU A 258 -3.84 -37.46 -27.61
N GLY A 259 -3.16 -37.08 -26.53
CA GLY A 259 -2.73 -37.97 -25.45
C GLY A 259 -3.87 -38.43 -24.53
N SER A 260 -3.81 -39.70 -24.12
CA SER A 260 -4.68 -40.35 -23.13
C SER A 260 -3.96 -41.48 -22.38
N CYS A 261 -4.52 -41.91 -21.25
CA CYS A 261 -4.02 -43.07 -20.51
C CYS A 261 -4.89 -44.30 -20.77
N TYR A 262 -4.28 -45.48 -20.75
CA TYR A 262 -4.96 -46.77 -20.62
C TYR A 262 -4.37 -47.56 -19.44
N ARG A 263 -4.91 -48.75 -19.16
CA ARG A 263 -4.45 -49.58 -18.04
C ARG A 263 -2.96 -49.95 -18.22
N GLY A 264 -2.09 -49.30 -17.44
CA GLY A 264 -0.64 -49.56 -17.41
C GLY A 264 0.20 -48.79 -18.44
N GLY A 265 -0.33 -47.74 -19.08
CA GLY A 265 0.44 -46.99 -20.07
C GLY A 265 -0.23 -45.74 -20.63
N VAL A 266 0.44 -45.12 -21.61
CA VAL A 266 0.05 -43.89 -22.30
C VAL A 266 -0.13 -44.14 -23.79
N ARG A 267 -1.07 -43.40 -24.39
CA ARG A 267 -1.44 -43.53 -25.80
C ARG A 267 -1.63 -42.16 -26.45
N TRP A 268 -1.19 -42.04 -27.70
CA TRP A 268 -1.56 -40.96 -28.62
C TRP A 268 -2.39 -41.54 -29.78
N SER A 269 -3.43 -40.82 -30.19
CA SER A 269 -4.33 -41.22 -31.27
C SER A 269 -4.26 -40.20 -32.41
N PHE A 270 -3.87 -40.64 -33.60
CA PHE A 270 -3.75 -39.80 -34.79
C PHE A 270 -4.63 -40.30 -35.92
N HIS A 271 -4.82 -39.47 -36.96
CA HIS A 271 -5.36 -39.93 -38.23
C HIS A 271 -4.37 -40.88 -38.93
N ARG A 272 -4.85 -41.82 -39.75
CA ARG A 272 -3.98 -42.79 -40.46
C ARG A 272 -2.88 -42.15 -41.32
N ASP A 273 -3.12 -40.94 -41.81
CA ASP A 273 -2.23 -40.22 -42.72
C ASP A 273 -1.21 -39.35 -41.96
N GLU A 274 -1.34 -39.23 -40.63
CA GLU A 274 -0.43 -38.45 -39.76
C GLU A 274 0.73 -39.32 -39.25
N THR A 275 1.36 -40.05 -40.17
CA THR A 275 2.42 -41.02 -39.83
C THR A 275 3.65 -40.34 -39.24
N GLU A 276 4.00 -39.16 -39.74
CA GLU A 276 5.15 -38.38 -39.25
C GLU A 276 5.01 -37.98 -37.77
N LEU A 277 3.78 -37.70 -37.31
CA LEU A 277 3.55 -37.38 -35.89
C LEU A 277 3.68 -38.61 -35.01
N ALA A 278 3.21 -39.76 -35.48
CA ALA A 278 3.38 -41.03 -34.78
C ALA A 278 4.85 -41.44 -34.68
N ASP A 279 5.60 -41.31 -35.78
CA ASP A 279 7.03 -41.64 -35.82
C ASP A 279 7.82 -40.71 -34.89
N PHE A 280 7.51 -39.41 -34.89
CA PHE A 280 8.09 -38.46 -33.94
C PHE A 280 7.84 -38.85 -32.47
N VAL A 281 6.64 -39.30 -32.10
CA VAL A 281 6.34 -39.75 -30.73
C VAL A 281 7.18 -40.96 -30.36
N VAL A 282 7.29 -41.94 -31.25
CA VAL A 282 8.10 -43.15 -31.02
C VAL A 282 9.58 -42.81 -30.84
N GLU A 283 10.14 -42.01 -31.75
CA GLU A 283 11.53 -41.58 -31.70
C GLU A 283 11.85 -40.78 -30.44
N THR A 284 10.96 -39.84 -30.05
CA THR A 284 11.16 -39.01 -28.85
C THR A 284 11.11 -39.85 -27.57
N LEU A 285 10.21 -40.84 -27.50
CA LEU A 285 10.13 -41.77 -26.36
C LEU A 285 11.38 -42.64 -26.25
N ALA A 286 11.90 -43.14 -27.37
CA ALA A 286 13.14 -43.90 -27.38
C ALA A 286 14.35 -43.04 -26.97
N GLN A 287 14.53 -41.88 -27.60
CA GLN A 287 15.72 -41.03 -27.42
C GLN A 287 15.78 -40.34 -26.06
N HIS A 288 14.66 -39.83 -25.54
CA HIS A 288 14.65 -39.00 -24.34
C HIS A 288 14.12 -39.70 -23.10
N PHE A 289 13.42 -40.82 -23.26
CA PHE A 289 12.89 -41.59 -22.13
C PHE A 289 13.46 -43.01 -22.07
N GLY A 290 14.17 -43.49 -23.11
CA GLY A 290 14.63 -44.89 -23.16
C GLY A 290 13.47 -45.88 -23.21
N LEU A 291 12.33 -45.48 -23.78
CA LEU A 291 11.10 -46.28 -23.80
C LEU A 291 10.75 -46.74 -25.21
N ASP A 292 10.54 -48.04 -25.35
CA ASP A 292 9.97 -48.61 -26.57
C ASP A 292 8.47 -48.32 -26.66
N ALA A 293 8.06 -47.76 -27.79
CA ALA A 293 6.66 -47.49 -28.11
C ALA A 293 6.22 -48.29 -29.33
N SER A 294 5.02 -48.87 -29.26
CA SER A 294 4.42 -49.60 -30.38
C SER A 294 3.50 -48.70 -31.18
N ARG A 295 3.71 -48.62 -32.49
CA ARG A 295 2.78 -48.02 -33.45
C ARG A 295 1.84 -49.11 -33.98
N ARG A 296 0.52 -48.92 -33.86
CA ARG A 296 -0.48 -49.89 -34.35
C ARG A 296 -1.64 -49.18 -35.06
N PRO A 297 -2.11 -49.66 -36.22
CA PRO A 297 -3.38 -49.23 -36.76
C PRO A 297 -4.52 -49.70 -35.83
N HIS A 298 -5.46 -48.81 -35.52
CA HIS A 298 -6.60 -49.13 -34.68
C HIS A 298 -7.51 -50.12 -35.42
N ALA A 299 -7.56 -51.38 -34.96
CA ALA A 299 -8.48 -52.36 -35.50
C ALA A 299 -9.93 -51.95 -35.22
N SER A 300 -10.62 -51.44 -36.23
CA SER A 300 -12.07 -51.21 -36.17
C SER A 300 -12.77 -52.54 -35.93
N ARG A 301 -13.45 -52.72 -34.79
CA ARG A 301 -14.42 -53.83 -34.59
C ARG A 301 -15.76 -53.59 -35.32
N HIS A 302 -15.89 -52.51 -36.10
CA HIS A 302 -17.12 -52.17 -36.82
C HIS A 302 -16.99 -52.40 -38.34
N PRO A 303 -18.01 -52.97 -39.02
CA PRO A 303 -17.95 -53.35 -40.43
C PRO A 303 -18.06 -52.19 -41.43
N ARG A 304 -17.96 -50.92 -41.00
CA ARG A 304 -18.04 -49.76 -41.89
C ARG A 304 -16.69 -49.02 -41.92
N PRO A 305 -16.25 -48.53 -43.10
CA PRO A 305 -14.97 -47.87 -43.25
C PRO A 305 -15.02 -46.48 -42.63
N GLY A 306 -14.79 -46.41 -41.32
CA GLY A 306 -14.35 -45.17 -40.68
C GLY A 306 -12.90 -44.86 -41.09
N PRO A 307 -12.47 -43.59 -41.10
CA PRO A 307 -11.07 -43.25 -41.33
C PRO A 307 -10.21 -43.99 -40.30
N GLY A 308 -9.24 -44.75 -40.79
CA GLY A 308 -8.32 -45.51 -39.93
C GLY A 308 -7.65 -44.57 -38.93
N ARG A 309 -7.56 -44.99 -37.67
CA ARG A 309 -6.76 -44.30 -36.66
C ARG A 309 -5.42 -44.98 -36.51
N LEU A 310 -4.40 -44.19 -36.23
CA LEU A 310 -3.07 -44.67 -35.90
C LEU A 310 -2.81 -44.42 -34.42
N GLU A 311 -2.47 -45.45 -33.67
CA GLU A 311 -2.19 -45.32 -32.24
C GLU A 311 -0.71 -45.58 -31.96
N VAL A 312 -0.12 -44.73 -31.13
CA VAL A 312 1.18 -44.96 -30.50
C VAL A 312 0.93 -45.29 -29.04
N THR A 313 1.35 -46.47 -28.59
CA THR A 313 1.16 -46.94 -27.21
C THR A 313 2.50 -47.25 -26.55
N CYS A 314 2.68 -46.77 -25.32
CA CYS A 314 3.83 -47.07 -24.48
C CYS A 314 3.35 -47.54 -23.10
N SER A 315 3.67 -48.79 -22.74
CA SER A 315 3.30 -49.39 -21.47
C SER A 315 4.30 -49.01 -20.38
N ASN A 316 4.17 -47.80 -19.84
CA ASN A 316 5.02 -47.29 -18.76
C ASN A 316 4.18 -46.67 -17.64
N THR A 317 4.20 -47.29 -16.46
CA THR A 317 3.41 -46.86 -15.30
C THR A 317 3.82 -45.46 -14.79
N PRO A 318 5.11 -45.15 -14.59
CA PRO A 318 5.53 -43.80 -14.20
C PRO A 318 5.06 -42.70 -15.15
N LEU A 319 5.24 -42.88 -16.47
CA LEU A 319 4.81 -41.90 -17.46
C LEU A 319 3.28 -41.71 -17.47
N SER A 320 2.53 -42.80 -17.20
CA SER A 320 1.07 -42.76 -17.04
C SER A 320 0.60 -42.05 -15.76
N TYR A 321 1.50 -41.76 -14.83
CA TYR A 321 1.25 -40.96 -13.64
C TYR A 321 1.72 -39.51 -13.82
N LEU A 322 2.94 -39.31 -14.33
CA LEU A 322 3.55 -37.99 -14.50
C LEU A 322 2.86 -37.12 -15.54
N LEU A 323 2.50 -37.65 -16.70
CA LEU A 323 1.82 -36.86 -17.75
C LEU A 323 0.44 -36.36 -17.29
N PRO A 324 -0.43 -37.20 -16.68
CA PRO A 324 -1.69 -36.70 -16.12
C PRO A 324 -1.53 -35.78 -14.91
N HIS A 325 -0.48 -35.96 -14.11
CA HIS A 325 -0.19 -35.08 -12.98
C HIS A 325 0.10 -33.65 -13.46
N TRP A 326 1.04 -33.49 -14.40
CA TRP A 326 1.47 -32.18 -14.88
C TRP A 326 0.52 -31.55 -15.91
N PHE A 327 -0.07 -32.35 -16.80
CA PHE A 327 -0.84 -31.87 -17.94
C PHE A 327 -2.34 -32.19 -17.88
N GLY A 328 -2.77 -32.89 -16.84
CA GLY A 328 -4.17 -33.23 -16.59
C GLY A 328 -4.67 -34.51 -17.28
N LYS A 329 -5.58 -35.24 -16.60
CA LYS A 329 -6.17 -36.49 -17.10
C LYS A 329 -7.47 -36.28 -17.86
N GLY A 330 -7.45 -36.50 -19.17
CA GLY A 330 -8.63 -36.45 -20.04
C GLY A 330 -9.03 -35.02 -20.44
N ALA A 331 -9.77 -34.89 -21.54
CA ALA A 331 -9.93 -33.61 -22.27
C ALA A 331 -10.46 -32.42 -21.44
N LYS A 332 -11.30 -32.65 -20.41
CA LYS A 332 -11.86 -31.60 -19.55
C LYS A 332 -10.88 -31.06 -18.51
N ARG A 333 -9.90 -31.87 -18.08
CA ARG A 333 -8.93 -31.54 -17.03
C ARG A 333 -7.54 -31.23 -17.57
N LYS A 334 -7.34 -31.29 -18.89
CA LYS A 334 -6.06 -30.91 -19.49
C LYS A 334 -5.72 -29.46 -19.14
N GLN A 335 -4.47 -29.18 -18.83
CA GLN A 335 -3.98 -27.85 -18.45
C GLN A 335 -2.48 -27.72 -18.74
N LEU A 336 -1.97 -26.49 -18.72
CA LEU A 336 -0.53 -26.26 -18.75
C LEU A 336 0.01 -26.07 -17.34
N PRO A 337 1.18 -26.65 -17.02
CA PRO A 337 1.86 -26.35 -15.78
C PRO A 337 2.45 -24.94 -15.83
N PHE A 338 2.51 -24.27 -14.67
CA PHE A 338 3.05 -22.91 -14.55
C PHE A 338 4.49 -22.79 -15.10
N GLN A 339 5.29 -23.83 -14.88
CA GLN A 339 6.67 -23.96 -15.32
C GLN A 339 6.81 -23.80 -16.84
N ALA A 340 5.80 -24.20 -17.62
CA ALA A 340 5.83 -24.04 -19.08
C ALA A 340 5.85 -22.55 -19.51
N LEU A 341 5.28 -21.64 -18.71
CA LEU A 341 5.36 -20.19 -18.96
C LEU A 341 6.77 -19.64 -18.73
N ARG A 342 7.60 -20.35 -17.95
CA ARG A 342 9.00 -20.01 -17.67
C ARG A 342 9.99 -20.80 -18.52
N TRP A 343 9.54 -21.65 -19.43
CA TRP A 343 10.44 -22.29 -20.38
C TRP A 343 11.07 -21.29 -21.36
N THR A 344 12.19 -21.71 -21.97
CA THR A 344 12.80 -20.96 -23.08
C THR A 344 11.79 -20.78 -24.22
N GLN A 345 11.91 -19.67 -24.97
CA GLN A 345 10.93 -19.36 -26.03
C GLN A 345 10.88 -20.44 -27.12
N SER A 346 11.99 -21.11 -27.41
CA SER A 346 12.02 -22.18 -28.41
C SER A 346 11.19 -23.38 -27.95
N MET A 347 11.26 -23.74 -26.68
CA MET A 347 10.47 -24.82 -26.08
C MET A 347 8.99 -24.48 -25.97
N GLN A 348 8.66 -23.23 -25.60
CA GLN A 348 7.27 -22.76 -25.63
C GLN A 348 6.68 -22.86 -27.03
N ARG A 349 7.46 -22.48 -28.05
CA ARG A 349 7.07 -22.62 -29.47
C ARG A 349 6.97 -24.09 -29.87
N ALA A 350 7.84 -24.96 -29.38
CA ALA A 350 7.79 -26.39 -29.65
C ALA A 350 6.54 -27.05 -29.06
N LEU A 351 6.17 -26.71 -27.81
CA LEU A 351 4.93 -27.18 -27.19
C LEU A 351 3.69 -26.71 -27.97
N LEU A 352 3.63 -25.42 -28.31
CA LEU A 352 2.55 -24.88 -29.14
C LEU A 352 2.48 -25.62 -30.47
N ARG A 353 3.62 -25.80 -31.15
CA ARG A 353 3.70 -26.53 -32.41
C ARG A 353 3.12 -27.94 -32.27
N GLY A 354 3.55 -28.71 -31.26
CA GLY A 354 3.04 -30.07 -31.04
C GLY A 354 1.53 -30.11 -30.79
N TYR A 355 1.00 -29.18 -29.99
CA TYR A 355 -0.43 -29.11 -29.74
C TYR A 355 -1.25 -28.81 -31.00
N PHE A 356 -0.78 -27.83 -31.78
CA PHE A 356 -1.46 -27.39 -32.99
C PHE A 356 -1.28 -28.34 -34.18
N GLU A 357 -0.20 -29.11 -34.22
CA GLU A 357 -0.02 -30.20 -35.20
C GLU A 357 -0.92 -31.40 -34.87
N GLY A 358 -1.11 -31.72 -33.59
CA GLY A 358 -1.95 -32.86 -33.17
C GLY A 358 -3.46 -32.61 -33.27
N GLY A 359 -3.93 -31.41 -32.91
CA GLY A 359 -5.37 -31.12 -32.81
C GLY A 359 -5.85 -29.89 -33.59
N GLY A 360 -4.97 -29.25 -34.36
CA GLY A 360 -5.28 -28.03 -35.09
C GLY A 360 -5.72 -28.27 -36.53
N LYS A 361 -6.52 -27.36 -37.08
CA LYS A 361 -6.82 -27.27 -38.50
C LYS A 361 -6.40 -25.90 -39.03
N TYR A 362 -5.99 -25.86 -40.29
CA TYR A 362 -5.80 -24.60 -41.00
C TYR A 362 -7.15 -23.99 -41.32
N VAL A 363 -7.41 -22.78 -40.84
CA VAL A 363 -8.67 -22.03 -41.10
C VAL A 363 -8.43 -20.89 -42.10
N GLY A 364 -7.34 -21.00 -42.85
CA GLY A 364 -6.87 -20.07 -43.88
C GLY A 364 -5.36 -20.18 -44.08
N PRO A 365 -4.78 -19.51 -45.10
CA PRO A 365 -3.36 -19.67 -45.46
C PRO A 365 -2.38 -19.18 -44.37
N ARG A 366 -2.85 -18.41 -43.38
CA ARG A 366 -2.03 -17.77 -42.34
C ARG A 366 -2.56 -17.92 -40.91
N GLN A 367 -3.50 -18.83 -40.65
CA GLN A 367 -4.08 -19.01 -39.31
C GLN A 367 -4.25 -20.48 -38.95
N TRP A 368 -3.64 -20.87 -37.84
CA TRP A 368 -3.82 -22.19 -37.22
C TRP A 368 -4.87 -22.05 -36.13
N GLN A 369 -5.84 -22.96 -36.08
CA GLN A 369 -6.85 -22.98 -35.05
C GLN A 369 -6.96 -24.39 -34.47
N ALA A 370 -6.90 -24.49 -33.16
CA ALA A 370 -7.14 -25.72 -32.42
C ALA A 370 -8.35 -25.54 -31.49
N VAL A 371 -8.99 -26.65 -31.16
CA VAL A 371 -10.19 -26.66 -30.32
C VAL A 371 -9.95 -27.57 -29.11
N CYS A 372 -10.31 -27.11 -27.92
CA CYS A 372 -10.28 -27.91 -26.70
C CYS A 372 -11.54 -27.75 -25.86
N ILE A 373 -11.77 -28.71 -24.97
CA ILE A 373 -12.90 -28.69 -24.04
C ILE A 373 -12.53 -27.99 -22.72
N SER A 374 -11.28 -28.15 -22.28
CA SER A 374 -10.78 -27.51 -21.05
C SER A 374 -10.62 -25.99 -21.23
N ARG A 375 -11.34 -25.21 -20.41
CA ARG A 375 -11.18 -23.75 -20.30
C ARG A 375 -9.77 -23.38 -19.83
N HIS A 376 -9.24 -24.10 -18.83
CA HIS A 376 -7.90 -23.88 -18.27
C HIS A 376 -6.81 -24.14 -19.31
N LEU A 377 -6.96 -25.17 -20.17
CA LEU A 377 -6.01 -25.38 -21.27
C LEU A 377 -6.06 -24.24 -22.28
N ALA A 378 -7.25 -23.76 -22.65
CA ALA A 378 -7.39 -22.65 -23.59
C ALA A 378 -6.71 -21.37 -23.06
N GLN A 379 -6.94 -21.03 -21.79
CA GLN A 379 -6.31 -19.90 -21.10
C GLN A 379 -4.80 -20.08 -20.99
N GLY A 380 -4.34 -21.30 -20.66
CA GLY A 380 -2.93 -21.62 -20.62
C GLY A 380 -2.25 -21.46 -21.98
N LEU A 381 -2.84 -21.99 -23.06
CA LEU A 381 -2.31 -21.86 -24.41
C LEU A 381 -2.28 -20.40 -24.88
N PHE A 382 -3.27 -19.60 -24.48
CA PHE A 382 -3.28 -18.16 -24.71
C PHE A 382 -2.09 -17.48 -24.02
N ALA A 383 -1.88 -17.72 -22.72
CA ALA A 383 -0.74 -17.18 -21.98
C ALA A 383 0.60 -17.67 -22.54
N LEU A 384 0.73 -18.96 -22.85
CA LEU A 384 1.95 -19.54 -23.42
C LEU A 384 2.30 -18.92 -24.79
N ALA A 385 1.30 -18.67 -25.63
CA ALA A 385 1.50 -18.02 -26.92
C ALA A 385 1.98 -16.56 -26.76
N ILE A 386 1.48 -15.83 -25.77
CA ILE A 386 1.98 -14.50 -25.41
C ILE A 386 3.46 -14.60 -25.00
N GLN A 387 3.81 -15.52 -24.09
CA GLN A 387 5.20 -15.73 -23.65
C GLN A 387 6.12 -16.14 -24.82
N ALA A 388 5.60 -16.91 -25.77
CA ALA A 388 6.30 -17.35 -26.99
C ALA A 388 6.41 -16.27 -28.09
N ARG A 389 5.89 -15.06 -27.82
CA ARG A 389 5.82 -13.91 -28.75
C ARG A 389 4.97 -14.20 -30.01
N ARG A 390 3.90 -14.99 -29.88
CA ARG A 390 2.99 -15.34 -30.98
C ARG A 390 1.64 -14.63 -30.84
N SER A 391 1.14 -14.10 -31.95
CA SER A 391 -0.21 -13.55 -32.00
C SER A 391 -1.26 -14.63 -31.80
N VAL A 392 -2.04 -14.47 -30.73
CA VAL A 392 -3.06 -15.43 -30.30
C VAL A 392 -4.40 -14.74 -30.03
N SER A 393 -5.47 -15.47 -30.28
CA SER A 393 -6.80 -15.14 -29.76
C SER A 393 -7.48 -16.41 -29.28
N MET A 394 -8.34 -16.28 -28.27
CA MET A 394 -9.20 -17.37 -27.85
C MET A 394 -10.66 -16.94 -27.78
N GLY A 395 -11.55 -17.91 -27.89
CA GLY A 395 -12.96 -17.66 -27.66
C GLY A 395 -13.79 -18.92 -27.55
N LYS A 396 -14.92 -18.76 -26.86
CA LYS A 396 -15.90 -19.83 -26.68
C LYS A 396 -16.73 -20.03 -27.94
N ASN A 397 -16.76 -21.24 -28.49
CA ASN A 397 -17.58 -21.58 -29.66
C ASN A 397 -19.08 -21.47 -29.35
N LYS A 398 -19.88 -21.03 -30.33
CA LYS A 398 -21.35 -20.91 -30.17
C LYS A 398 -22.05 -22.28 -30.15
N ARG A 399 -21.54 -23.24 -30.93
CA ARG A 399 -22.13 -24.58 -31.07
C ARG A 399 -21.54 -25.51 -30.02
N ARG A 400 -22.39 -26.35 -29.41
CA ARG A 400 -21.97 -27.45 -28.53
C ARG A 400 -21.57 -28.66 -29.38
N THR A 401 -20.72 -29.53 -28.85
CA THR A 401 -20.41 -30.81 -29.48
C THR A 401 -21.62 -31.74 -29.47
N ALA A 402 -21.55 -32.83 -30.24
CA ALA A 402 -22.55 -33.91 -30.19
C ALA A 402 -22.72 -34.50 -28.76
N ALA A 403 -21.67 -34.41 -27.93
CA ALA A 403 -21.69 -34.80 -26.51
C ALA A 403 -22.14 -33.67 -25.56
N GLY A 404 -22.70 -32.58 -26.08
CA GLY A 404 -23.23 -31.45 -25.30
C GLY A 404 -22.19 -30.54 -24.65
N ASN A 405 -20.89 -30.80 -24.86
CA ASN A 405 -19.80 -30.04 -24.26
C ASN A 405 -19.59 -28.71 -24.98
N ARG A 406 -19.18 -27.68 -24.23
CA ARG A 406 -18.75 -26.39 -24.77
C ARG A 406 -17.29 -26.48 -25.19
N GLU A 407 -16.96 -25.88 -26.32
CA GLU A 407 -15.61 -25.88 -26.90
C GLU A 407 -14.99 -24.49 -26.88
N TRP A 408 -13.66 -24.48 -26.75
CA TRP A 408 -12.81 -23.30 -26.79
C TRP A 408 -11.93 -23.36 -28.02
N ALA A 409 -12.00 -22.33 -28.85
CA ALA A 409 -11.12 -22.17 -29.99
C ALA A 409 -9.92 -21.30 -29.60
N VAL A 410 -8.70 -21.79 -29.86
CA VAL A 410 -7.46 -21.02 -29.75
C VAL A 410 -6.88 -20.87 -31.15
N SER A 411 -6.58 -19.65 -31.56
CA SER A 411 -6.11 -19.33 -32.91
C SER A 411 -4.77 -18.61 -32.89
N LEU A 412 -3.78 -19.14 -33.60
CA LEU A 412 -2.47 -18.54 -33.85
C LEU A 412 -2.35 -18.02 -35.28
N ARG A 413 -1.75 -16.84 -35.45
CA ARG A 413 -1.47 -16.27 -36.78
C ARG A 413 -0.03 -16.56 -37.20
N LYS A 414 0.15 -17.15 -38.39
CA LYS A 414 1.38 -17.82 -38.83
C LYS A 414 2.59 -16.91 -38.98
N ASN A 415 2.43 -15.59 -39.11
CA ASN A 415 3.53 -14.63 -39.30
C ASN A 415 3.36 -13.31 -38.53
N GLU A 416 2.43 -13.26 -37.57
CA GLU A 416 2.20 -12.07 -36.74
C GLU A 416 2.83 -12.25 -35.37
N SER A 417 3.64 -11.28 -34.97
CA SER A 417 4.26 -11.19 -33.65
C SER A 417 3.43 -10.27 -32.77
N VAL A 418 3.34 -10.60 -31.48
CA VAL A 418 2.79 -9.70 -30.45
C VAL A 418 3.83 -8.71 -29.93
N GLU A 419 5.03 -8.66 -30.52
CA GLU A 419 6.12 -7.77 -30.09
C GLU A 419 5.70 -6.30 -29.93
N GLY A 420 4.77 -5.86 -30.77
CA GLY A 420 4.18 -4.53 -30.71
C GLY A 420 3.27 -4.22 -29.51
N PHE A 421 2.81 -5.26 -28.83
CA PHE A 421 1.93 -5.16 -27.66
C PHE A 421 2.70 -5.34 -26.34
N PHE A 422 4.04 -5.46 -26.41
CA PHE A 422 4.85 -5.43 -25.20
C PHE A 422 5.41 -4.05 -24.96
N HIS A 423 5.31 -3.63 -23.71
CA HIS A 423 5.94 -2.41 -23.25
C HIS A 423 6.64 -2.70 -21.93
N ALA A 424 7.84 -2.13 -21.77
CA ALA A 424 8.58 -2.22 -20.53
C ALA A 424 8.16 -1.05 -19.63
N LEU A 425 7.74 -1.37 -18.41
CA LEU A 425 7.44 -0.42 -17.35
C LEU A 425 8.37 -0.78 -16.20
N ASP A 426 9.23 0.16 -15.81
CA ASP A 426 10.23 0.00 -14.75
C ASP A 426 11.09 -1.29 -14.88
N GLY A 427 11.49 -1.60 -16.12
CA GLY A 427 12.33 -2.76 -16.44
C GLY A 427 11.59 -4.10 -16.58
N GLN A 428 10.30 -4.17 -16.22
CA GLN A 428 9.46 -5.35 -16.40
C GLN A 428 8.61 -5.24 -17.68
N ALA A 429 8.54 -6.31 -18.47
CA ALA A 429 7.79 -6.32 -19.73
C ALA A 429 6.35 -6.82 -19.53
N TYR A 430 5.38 -6.09 -20.08
CA TYR A 430 3.96 -6.44 -19.98
C TYR A 430 3.33 -6.64 -21.36
N TYR A 431 2.47 -7.64 -21.51
CA TYR A 431 1.56 -7.75 -22.64
C TYR A 431 0.29 -6.94 -22.36
N TRP A 432 -0.02 -6.03 -23.27
CA TRP A 432 -1.17 -5.13 -23.12
C TRP A 432 -2.44 -5.75 -23.71
N VAL A 433 -3.36 -6.17 -22.83
CA VAL A 433 -4.64 -6.78 -23.20
C VAL A 433 -5.73 -5.72 -23.27
N LYS A 434 -6.24 -5.44 -24.47
CA LYS A 434 -7.26 -4.42 -24.67
C LYS A 434 -8.61 -4.82 -24.04
N ALA A 435 -9.09 -4.02 -23.09
CA ALA A 435 -10.37 -4.16 -22.43
C ALA A 435 -11.53 -3.51 -23.22
N SER A 436 -12.72 -4.05 -23.06
CA SER A 436 -13.99 -3.50 -23.53
C SER A 436 -14.69 -2.74 -22.41
N ARG A 437 -15.83 -2.11 -22.69
CA ARG A 437 -16.62 -1.45 -21.63
C ARG A 437 -17.12 -2.50 -20.63
N PRO A 438 -16.98 -2.27 -19.31
CA PRO A 438 -17.50 -3.16 -18.29
C PRO A 438 -19.04 -3.20 -18.31
N ARG A 439 -19.60 -4.32 -17.86
CA ARG A 439 -21.05 -4.54 -17.75
C ARG A 439 -21.40 -5.10 -16.38
N LEU A 440 -22.19 -4.36 -15.60
CA LEU A 440 -22.73 -4.83 -14.33
C LEU A 440 -23.70 -6.01 -14.55
N LEU A 441 -23.63 -7.03 -13.70
CA LEU A 441 -24.45 -8.23 -13.79
C LEU A 441 -25.67 -8.21 -12.85
N GLY A 442 -25.68 -7.36 -11.83
CA GLY A 442 -26.85 -7.12 -10.95
C GLY A 442 -27.19 -8.25 -9.97
N GLU A 443 -26.42 -9.35 -9.96
CA GLU A 443 -26.54 -10.46 -9.02
C GLU A 443 -25.36 -10.45 -8.05
N GLU A 444 -25.63 -10.67 -6.76
CA GLU A 444 -24.59 -10.95 -5.76
C GLU A 444 -24.12 -12.40 -5.88
N ARG A 445 -22.80 -12.61 -5.77
CA ARG A 445 -22.18 -13.94 -5.77
C ARG A 445 -21.05 -14.02 -4.77
N THR A 446 -20.64 -15.24 -4.46
CA THR A 446 -19.44 -15.52 -3.68
C THR A 446 -18.23 -14.95 -4.40
N VAL A 447 -17.57 -14.02 -3.73
CA VAL A 447 -16.36 -13.37 -4.15
C VAL A 447 -15.25 -13.61 -3.14
N VAL A 448 -14.04 -13.75 -3.66
CA VAL A 448 -12.83 -14.10 -2.94
C VAL A 448 -11.79 -13.02 -3.18
N ASP A 449 -11.07 -12.71 -2.13
CA ASP A 449 -9.98 -11.75 -2.15
C ASP A 449 -8.71 -12.39 -1.61
N LEU A 450 -7.57 -12.00 -2.16
CA LEU A 450 -6.25 -12.54 -1.82
C LEU A 450 -5.26 -11.40 -1.59
N SER A 451 -4.50 -11.49 -0.51
CA SER A 451 -3.29 -10.67 -0.29
C SER A 451 -2.06 -11.50 -0.53
N ALA A 452 -1.06 -10.96 -1.23
CA ALA A 452 0.22 -11.61 -1.49
C ALA A 452 1.41 -10.75 -0.99
N THR A 453 2.55 -11.40 -0.72
CA THR A 453 3.77 -10.74 -0.21
C THR A 453 4.40 -9.77 -1.21
N GLY A 454 4.77 -8.57 -0.76
CA GLY A 454 5.61 -7.65 -1.54
C GLY A 454 4.80 -6.58 -2.27
N SER A 455 4.10 -6.94 -3.35
CA SER A 455 3.38 -5.96 -4.18
C SER A 455 1.86 -5.95 -3.96
N HIS A 456 1.33 -6.89 -3.17
CA HIS A 456 -0.11 -7.08 -2.97
C HIS A 456 -0.90 -7.18 -4.30
N THR A 457 -0.22 -7.62 -5.35
CA THR A 457 -0.74 -7.75 -6.69
C THR A 457 -0.67 -9.22 -7.09
N PHE A 458 -1.70 -9.71 -7.76
CA PHE A 458 -1.65 -11.04 -8.35
C PHE A 458 -2.25 -11.05 -9.74
N THR A 459 -1.84 -12.02 -10.54
CA THR A 459 -2.21 -12.13 -11.94
C THR A 459 -3.39 -13.09 -12.10
N THR A 460 -4.51 -12.55 -12.58
CA THR A 460 -5.68 -13.35 -13.00
C THR A 460 -5.40 -14.07 -14.33
N LYS A 461 -6.39 -14.79 -14.87
CA LYS A 461 -6.31 -15.41 -16.21
C LYS A 461 -5.87 -14.48 -17.35
N ILE A 462 -6.10 -13.16 -17.25
CA ILE A 462 -5.87 -12.20 -18.35
C ILE A 462 -5.15 -10.90 -17.98
N GLY A 463 -4.89 -10.63 -16.70
CA GLY A 463 -4.22 -9.41 -16.25
C GLY A 463 -4.08 -9.30 -14.72
N ALA A 464 -3.23 -8.39 -14.28
CA ALA A 464 -2.93 -8.15 -12.87
C ALA A 464 -3.98 -7.25 -12.18
N VAL A 465 -4.21 -7.51 -10.89
CA VAL A 465 -5.14 -6.78 -10.01
C VAL A 465 -4.51 -6.57 -8.63
N HIS A 466 -4.87 -5.46 -7.96
CA HIS A 466 -4.44 -5.15 -6.60
C HIS A 466 -5.51 -5.49 -5.56
N ASN A 467 -5.07 -5.72 -4.33
CA ASN A 467 -5.95 -5.74 -3.15
C ASN A 467 -6.02 -4.34 -2.47
N CYS A 468 -7.16 -4.00 -1.83
CA CYS A 468 -7.26 -2.92 -0.86
C CYS A 468 -6.66 -3.36 0.49
N GLN A 469 -5.68 -2.62 1.00
CA GLN A 469 -4.91 -3.01 2.19
C GLN A 469 -5.41 -2.41 3.51
N ALA A 470 -6.50 -1.62 3.49
CA ALA A 470 -6.91 -0.91 4.69
C ALA A 470 -7.64 -1.85 5.66
N GLY A 471 -6.94 -2.28 6.71
CA GLY A 471 -7.50 -3.07 7.81
C GLY A 471 -6.57 -3.12 9.01
N GLY A 472 -7.13 -3.13 10.22
CA GLY A 472 -6.35 -3.05 11.45
C GLY A 472 -7.21 -3.01 12.71
N SER A 473 -6.56 -2.86 13.87
CA SER A 473 -7.26 -2.67 15.15
C SER A 473 -7.79 -1.24 15.28
N ILE A 474 -8.56 -0.99 16.34
CA ILE A 474 -8.99 0.36 16.70
C ILE A 474 -7.81 1.34 16.87
N PHE A 475 -6.64 0.86 17.33
CA PHE A 475 -5.42 1.67 17.39
C PHE A 475 -4.92 1.99 16.00
N THR A 476 -4.81 1.00 15.11
CA THR A 476 -4.42 1.19 13.71
C THR A 476 -5.36 2.16 13.00
N LEU A 477 -6.66 2.06 13.26
CA LEU A 477 -7.66 2.98 12.71
C LEU A 477 -7.34 4.42 13.11
N VAL A 478 -7.10 4.68 14.40
CA VAL A 478 -6.72 6.02 14.88
C VAL A 478 -5.37 6.45 14.31
N GLN A 479 -4.37 5.57 14.27
CA GLN A 479 -3.05 5.88 13.71
C GLN A 479 -3.11 6.30 12.23
N GLU A 480 -3.85 5.57 11.40
CA GLU A 480 -3.97 5.85 9.96
C GLU A 480 -4.83 7.09 9.69
N MET A 481 -5.89 7.28 10.46
CA MET A 481 -6.84 8.39 10.24
C MET A 481 -6.30 9.73 10.72
N GLU A 482 -5.52 9.69 11.82
CA GLU A 482 -4.93 10.86 12.47
C GLU A 482 -3.43 11.06 12.15
N GLY A 483 -2.77 10.07 11.55
CA GLY A 483 -1.35 10.11 11.20
C GLY A 483 -0.42 10.11 12.42
N VAL A 484 -0.79 9.38 13.48
CA VAL A 484 -0.10 9.38 14.79
C VAL A 484 0.56 8.02 15.10
N PRO A 485 1.66 8.00 15.89
CA PRO A 485 2.30 6.75 16.31
C PRO A 485 1.48 6.00 17.38
N PHE A 486 1.71 4.69 17.50
CA PHE A 486 0.91 3.79 18.36
C PHE A 486 0.73 4.27 19.81
N PRO A 487 1.77 4.71 20.56
CA PRO A 487 1.58 5.19 21.94
C PRO A 487 0.65 6.41 22.03
N GLU A 488 0.65 7.26 21.01
CA GLU A 488 -0.22 8.42 20.96
C GLU A 488 -1.66 8.03 20.60
N ALA A 489 -1.86 7.02 19.75
CA ALA A 489 -3.17 6.43 19.50
C ALA A 489 -3.75 5.77 20.77
N VAL A 490 -2.92 5.07 21.55
CA VAL A 490 -3.32 4.50 22.86
C VAL A 490 -3.72 5.61 23.84
N GLU A 491 -2.97 6.70 23.92
CA GLU A 491 -3.33 7.84 24.77
C GLU A 491 -4.63 8.52 24.36
N GLN A 492 -4.83 8.75 23.07
CA GLN A 492 -6.05 9.39 22.58
C GLN A 492 -7.29 8.54 22.87
N LEU A 493 -7.17 7.22 22.70
CA LEU A 493 -8.25 6.29 23.06
C LEU A 493 -8.43 6.19 24.57
N ALA A 494 -7.36 6.21 25.36
CA ALA A 494 -7.43 6.20 26.82
C ALA A 494 -8.12 7.46 27.38
N ASP A 495 -7.74 8.65 26.90
CA ASP A 495 -8.38 9.92 27.27
C ASP A 495 -9.86 9.94 26.84
N ARG A 496 -10.17 9.39 25.66
CA ARG A 496 -11.54 9.33 25.13
C ARG A 496 -12.46 8.40 25.93
N PHE A 497 -11.97 7.21 26.28
CA PHE A 497 -12.75 6.18 26.95
C PHE A 497 -12.53 6.13 28.48
N GLY A 498 -11.81 7.12 29.04
CA GLY A 498 -11.66 7.30 30.48
C GLY A 498 -10.77 6.27 31.17
N VAL A 499 -9.76 5.74 30.47
CA VAL A 499 -8.81 4.76 31.03
C VAL A 499 -7.56 5.48 31.55
N ASP A 500 -7.32 5.39 32.86
CA ASP A 500 -6.14 5.99 33.49
C ASP A 500 -4.87 5.22 33.12
N LEU A 501 -3.98 5.84 32.35
CA LEU A 501 -2.66 5.31 32.04
C LEU A 501 -1.67 5.70 33.16
N PRO A 502 -0.84 4.76 33.67
CA PRO A 502 0.20 5.10 34.63
C PRO A 502 1.18 6.09 34.01
N GLN A 503 1.54 7.13 34.76
CA GLN A 503 2.57 8.09 34.38
C GLN A 503 3.91 7.34 34.27
N SER A 504 4.16 6.78 33.10
CA SER A 504 5.41 6.11 32.79
C SER A 504 6.45 7.20 32.54
N SER A 505 7.54 7.15 33.31
CA SER A 505 8.74 7.95 33.15
C SER A 505 9.28 7.75 31.72
N ARG A 506 8.87 8.65 30.82
CA ARG A 506 9.08 8.53 29.38
C ARG A 506 10.41 9.08 28.95
N GLY A 507 11.11 8.27 28.16
CA GLY A 507 12.11 8.70 27.19
C GLY A 507 11.49 9.44 26.01
N GLY A 508 10.92 10.62 26.24
CA GLY A 508 11.31 11.73 25.39
C GLY A 508 12.54 12.35 26.05
N GLY A 509 13.47 12.91 25.27
CA GLY A 509 14.56 13.68 25.87
C GLY A 509 14.05 14.72 26.89
N PRO A 510 14.94 15.40 27.63
CA PRO A 510 14.59 16.35 28.70
C PRO A 510 13.48 17.39 28.34
N GLU A 511 13.17 17.60 27.06
CA GLU A 511 12.01 18.37 26.60
C GLU A 511 10.62 17.73 26.82
N ARG A 512 10.42 16.41 26.66
CA ARG A 512 9.07 15.81 26.75
C ARG A 512 8.59 15.70 28.19
N ALA A 513 9.50 15.38 29.11
CA ALA A 513 9.24 15.40 30.55
C ALA A 513 8.88 16.81 31.07
N LYS A 514 9.36 17.87 30.41
CA LYS A 514 9.02 19.26 30.72
C LYS A 514 7.66 19.70 30.17
N ARG A 515 7.13 19.06 29.13
CA ARG A 515 5.86 19.47 28.48
C ARG A 515 4.61 18.82 29.08
N GLU A 516 4.74 17.65 29.71
CA GLU A 516 3.61 16.93 30.32
C GLU A 516 2.89 17.73 31.43
N PRO A 517 3.61 18.38 32.37
CA PRO A 517 2.97 19.23 33.37
C PRO A 517 2.20 20.41 32.74
N LEU A 518 2.71 20.96 31.63
CA LEU A 518 2.04 22.04 30.91
C LEU A 518 0.72 21.57 30.28
N HIS A 519 0.70 20.40 29.65
CA HIS A 519 -0.53 19.83 29.09
C HIS A 519 -1.56 19.49 30.17
N HIS A 520 -1.11 18.97 31.32
CA HIS A 520 -1.98 18.75 32.47
C HIS A 520 -2.62 20.05 32.97
N ALA A 521 -1.82 21.10 33.16
CA ALA A 521 -2.30 22.42 33.56
C ALA A 521 -3.29 23.03 32.55
N LEU A 522 -3.03 22.91 31.25
CA LEU A 522 -3.92 23.39 30.20
C LEU A 522 -5.25 22.62 30.15
N ARG A 523 -5.21 21.30 30.32
CA ARG A 523 -6.41 20.46 30.40
C ARG A 523 -7.25 20.81 31.63
N PHE A 524 -6.61 21.01 32.78
CA PHE A 524 -7.27 21.48 33.98
C PHE A 524 -7.94 22.84 33.76
N ALA A 525 -7.20 23.82 33.23
CA ALA A 525 -7.72 25.16 32.97
C ALA A 525 -8.92 25.15 32.00
N ALA A 526 -8.91 24.31 30.97
CA ALA A 526 -10.03 24.17 30.05
C ALA A 526 -11.30 23.67 30.77
N ARG A 527 -11.16 22.63 31.62
CA ARG A 527 -12.27 22.11 32.43
C ARG A 527 -12.78 23.15 33.42
N PHE A 528 -11.86 23.86 34.06
CA PHE A 528 -12.19 24.94 34.99
C PHE A 528 -12.99 26.03 34.30
N PHE A 529 -12.53 26.58 33.17
CA PHE A 529 -13.24 27.66 32.47
C PHE A 529 -14.60 27.21 31.92
N TYR A 530 -14.69 25.98 31.42
CA TYR A 530 -15.97 25.42 30.97
C TYR A 530 -16.95 25.26 32.14
N HIS A 531 -16.49 24.73 33.27
CA HIS A 531 -17.29 24.63 34.50
C HIS A 531 -17.75 26.01 34.98
N GLN A 532 -16.84 27.00 35.03
CA GLN A 532 -17.17 28.37 35.40
C GLN A 532 -18.28 28.96 34.52
N LEU A 533 -18.25 28.70 33.20
CA LEU A 533 -19.30 29.18 32.28
C LEU A 533 -20.67 28.53 32.54
N THR A 534 -20.69 27.24 32.87
CA THR A 534 -21.91 26.41 32.85
C THR A 534 -22.58 26.20 34.20
N THR A 535 -21.88 26.47 35.30
CA THR A 535 -22.35 26.08 36.66
C THR A 535 -22.34 27.21 37.67
N THR A 536 -21.77 28.38 37.33
CA THR A 536 -21.63 29.50 38.28
C THR A 536 -22.50 30.68 37.87
N GLU A 537 -23.04 31.40 38.86
CA GLU A 537 -23.88 32.58 38.64
C GLU A 537 -23.19 33.68 37.78
N PRO A 538 -21.89 34.02 37.97
CA PRO A 538 -21.18 34.91 37.05
C PRO A 538 -21.02 34.34 35.64
N GLY A 539 -20.96 33.00 35.52
CA GLY A 539 -20.93 32.27 34.26
C GLY A 539 -22.24 32.34 33.49
N GLU A 540 -23.39 32.32 34.18
CA GLU A 540 -24.72 32.43 33.55
C GLU A 540 -24.84 33.70 32.70
N ARG A 541 -24.28 34.83 33.17
CA ARG A 541 -24.24 36.09 32.38
C ARG A 541 -23.38 35.96 31.13
N ALA A 542 -22.23 35.30 31.23
CA ALA A 542 -21.34 35.05 30.09
C ALA A 542 -21.93 34.01 29.12
N LEU A 543 -22.72 33.06 29.63
CA LEU A 543 -23.46 32.09 28.84
C LEU A 543 -24.60 32.78 28.08
N ALA A 544 -25.40 33.61 28.75
CA ALA A 544 -26.44 34.44 28.14
C ALA A 544 -25.87 35.36 27.05
N TYR A 545 -24.68 35.91 27.27
CA TYR A 545 -23.98 36.66 26.22
C TYR A 545 -23.69 35.81 24.97
N LEU A 546 -23.25 34.55 25.16
CA LEU A 546 -22.96 33.65 24.04
C LEU A 546 -24.23 33.14 23.35
N THR A 547 -25.30 32.87 24.10
CA THR A 547 -26.56 32.35 23.56
C THR A 547 -27.44 33.45 22.97
N ASP A 548 -27.66 34.53 23.72
CA ASP A 548 -28.73 35.50 23.42
C ASP A 548 -28.23 36.60 22.48
N GLU A 549 -27.01 37.12 22.71
CA GLU A 549 -26.42 38.15 21.85
C GLU A 549 -25.69 37.56 20.64
N ARG A 550 -24.95 36.47 20.85
CA ARG A 550 -24.15 35.81 19.80
C ARG A 550 -24.86 34.65 19.11
N GLY A 551 -26.00 34.19 19.62
CA GLY A 551 -26.80 33.17 18.96
C GLY A 551 -26.16 31.78 18.96
N LEU A 552 -25.22 31.49 19.84
CA LEU A 552 -24.53 30.20 19.89
C LEU A 552 -25.36 29.15 20.62
N THR A 553 -25.45 27.93 20.08
CA THR A 553 -26.15 26.82 20.73
C THR A 553 -25.26 26.15 21.77
N GLU A 554 -25.87 25.48 22.74
CA GLU A 554 -25.13 24.71 23.76
C GLU A 554 -24.24 23.63 23.13
N GLU A 555 -24.69 22.97 22.06
CA GLU A 555 -23.88 21.99 21.34
C GLU A 555 -22.62 22.63 20.74
N THR A 556 -22.75 23.84 20.21
CA THR A 556 -21.63 24.59 19.61
C THR A 556 -20.66 25.05 20.70
N ILE A 557 -21.18 25.57 21.81
CA ILE A 557 -20.39 25.96 22.99
C ILE A 557 -19.57 24.76 23.50
N LYS A 558 -20.20 23.59 23.60
CA LYS A 558 -19.54 22.34 23.99
C LYS A 558 -18.51 21.86 22.97
N ALA A 559 -18.84 21.87 21.68
CA ALA A 559 -17.95 21.39 20.61
C ALA A 559 -16.65 22.20 20.49
N PHE A 560 -16.71 23.50 20.78
CA PHE A 560 -15.54 24.37 20.81
C PHE A 560 -14.91 24.50 22.21
N GLY A 561 -15.52 23.90 23.24
CA GLY A 561 -15.05 23.95 24.62
C GLY A 561 -15.02 25.36 25.20
N LEU A 562 -15.94 26.24 24.80
CA LEU A 562 -15.93 27.64 25.25
C LEU A 562 -16.11 27.72 26.77
N GLY A 563 -15.41 28.67 27.40
CA GLY A 563 -15.42 28.83 28.85
C GLY A 563 -15.48 30.28 29.29
N TYR A 564 -15.49 30.49 30.60
CA TYR A 564 -15.48 31.81 31.22
C TYR A 564 -14.38 31.89 32.28
N ALA A 565 -13.54 32.91 32.16
CA ALA A 565 -12.55 33.27 33.17
C ALA A 565 -13.13 34.35 34.09
N PRO A 566 -13.33 34.06 35.39
CA PRO A 566 -13.85 35.02 36.36
C PRO A 566 -13.00 36.29 36.45
N GLY A 567 -13.60 37.42 36.86
CA GLY A 567 -12.89 38.71 37.01
C GLY A 567 -11.94 38.82 38.20
N ARG A 568 -11.73 37.74 38.96
CA ARG A 568 -10.81 37.68 40.11
C ARG A 568 -9.34 37.63 39.66
N TRP A 569 -8.43 38.01 40.56
CA TRP A 569 -6.98 37.97 40.29
C TRP A 569 -6.37 36.57 40.34
N ASP A 570 -7.00 35.62 41.03
CA ASP A 570 -6.40 34.35 41.46
C ASP A 570 -7.35 33.14 41.34
N ALA A 571 -8.47 33.26 40.62
CA ALA A 571 -9.49 32.20 40.57
C ALA A 571 -8.95 30.86 40.04
N LEU A 572 -8.21 30.88 38.92
CA LEU A 572 -7.57 29.70 38.34
C LEU A 572 -6.39 29.25 39.19
N THR A 573 -5.55 30.19 39.65
CA THR A 573 -4.36 29.88 40.45
C THR A 573 -4.75 29.18 41.77
N THR A 574 -5.76 29.67 42.49
CA THR A 574 -6.29 29.01 43.70
C THR A 574 -6.93 27.66 43.39
N ALA A 575 -7.69 27.54 42.30
CA ALA A 575 -8.29 26.25 41.93
C ALA A 575 -7.23 25.21 41.53
N ALA A 576 -6.09 25.64 40.99
CA ALA A 576 -4.99 24.77 40.61
C ALA A 576 -4.25 24.15 41.81
N GLU A 577 -4.33 24.78 43.00
CA GLU A 577 -3.75 24.24 44.23
C GLU A 577 -4.37 22.90 44.63
N SER A 578 -5.68 22.72 44.44
CA SER A 578 -6.36 21.46 44.75
C SER A 578 -5.95 20.31 43.82
N GLU A 579 -5.42 20.62 42.65
CA GLU A 579 -4.89 19.64 41.68
C GLU A 579 -3.35 19.50 41.76
N GLN A 580 -2.72 20.09 42.78
CA GLN A 580 -1.26 20.04 43.00
C GLN A 580 -0.43 20.58 41.82
N ILE A 581 -0.97 21.56 41.08
CA ILE A 581 -0.28 22.20 39.96
C ILE A 581 0.55 23.37 40.49
N ALA A 582 1.87 23.31 40.28
CA ALA A 582 2.78 24.38 40.71
C ALA A 582 2.49 25.72 39.97
N PRO A 583 2.51 26.86 40.66
CA PRO A 583 2.32 28.18 40.04
C PRO A 583 3.28 28.49 38.88
N GLU A 584 4.51 28.00 38.95
CA GLU A 584 5.52 28.11 37.90
C GLU A 584 5.05 27.42 36.61
N THR A 585 4.43 26.23 36.74
CA THR A 585 3.86 25.48 35.62
C THR A 585 2.71 26.26 34.97
N LEU A 586 1.90 26.98 35.76
CA LEU A 586 0.85 27.86 35.23
C LEU A 586 1.43 29.06 34.49
N GLU A 587 2.54 29.64 34.96
CA GLU A 587 3.23 30.70 34.25
C GLU A 587 3.81 30.20 32.91
N GLU A 588 4.55 29.08 32.94
CA GLU A 588 5.16 28.46 31.74
C GLU A 588 4.11 28.04 30.70
N ALA A 589 2.93 27.57 31.16
CA ALA A 589 1.80 27.23 30.29
C ALA A 589 1.08 28.47 29.73
N GLY A 590 1.45 29.68 30.15
CA GLY A 590 0.80 30.89 29.73
C GLY A 590 -0.58 31.09 30.36
N LEU A 591 -0.82 30.56 31.57
CA LEU A 591 -2.05 30.71 32.34
C LEU A 591 -1.96 31.74 33.47
N ALA A 592 -0.77 31.95 34.05
CA ALA A 592 -0.52 32.94 35.10
C ALA A 592 0.61 33.93 34.72
N ILE A 593 0.70 35.05 35.43
CA ILE A 593 1.74 36.08 35.28
C ILE A 593 2.35 36.37 36.66
N ALA A 594 3.68 36.35 36.76
CA ALA A 594 4.38 36.75 37.98
C ALA A 594 4.24 38.26 38.27
N ARG A 595 4.12 38.65 39.56
CA ARG A 595 4.04 40.06 39.98
C ARG A 595 5.40 40.75 39.88
N LYS A 596 5.45 41.96 39.31
CA LYS A 596 6.68 42.78 39.28
C LYS A 596 6.97 43.36 40.67
N GLY A 597 7.85 42.72 41.45
CA GLY A 597 8.38 43.27 42.70
C GLY A 597 7.95 42.59 44.01
N GLY A 598 7.39 41.38 43.98
CA GLY A 598 7.04 40.62 45.19
C GLY A 598 6.84 39.12 44.92
N ASP A 599 6.45 38.37 45.95
CA ASP A 599 6.09 36.95 45.87
C ASP A 599 4.65 36.78 45.35
N GLY A 600 4.45 35.84 44.40
CA GLY A 600 3.13 35.41 43.95
C GLY A 600 2.77 35.73 42.49
N TYR A 601 1.69 35.07 42.04
CA TYR A 601 1.20 35.07 40.67
C TYR A 601 -0.23 35.64 40.60
N TYR A 602 -0.67 35.99 39.39
CA TYR A 602 -2.07 36.28 39.11
C TYR A 602 -2.48 35.68 37.76
N ASP A 603 -3.76 35.32 37.65
CA ASP A 603 -4.32 34.69 36.46
C ASP A 603 -4.18 35.60 35.25
N ARG A 604 -3.83 35.08 34.07
CA ARG A 604 -3.74 35.87 32.83
C ARG A 604 -5.10 36.22 32.24
N TYR A 605 -6.04 35.28 32.28
CA TYR A 605 -7.39 35.45 31.78
C TYR A 605 -8.30 35.87 32.94
N ARG A 606 -8.88 37.07 32.85
CA ARG A 606 -9.71 37.66 33.90
C ARG A 606 -10.86 38.42 33.26
N GLY A 607 -12.09 38.11 33.64
CA GLY A 607 -13.31 38.74 33.11
C GLY A 607 -13.47 38.53 31.60
N ARG A 608 -13.21 37.31 31.13
CA ARG A 608 -13.14 37.00 29.70
C ARG A 608 -13.90 35.74 29.34
N VAL A 609 -14.54 35.74 28.18
CA VAL A 609 -14.92 34.50 27.51
C VAL A 609 -13.66 33.88 26.90
N VAL A 610 -13.45 32.60 27.15
CA VAL A 610 -12.25 31.87 26.80
C VAL A 610 -12.53 30.88 25.66
N PHE A 611 -11.66 30.89 24.67
CA PHE A 611 -11.68 30.02 23.49
C PHE A 611 -10.44 29.11 23.55
N PRO A 612 -10.58 27.81 23.81
CA PRO A 612 -9.46 26.88 23.78
C PRO A 612 -8.81 26.79 22.39
N LEU A 613 -7.49 26.74 22.37
CA LEU A 613 -6.70 26.54 21.17
C LEU A 613 -6.25 25.08 21.12
N PHE A 614 -6.83 24.32 20.21
CA PHE A 614 -6.55 22.90 20.08
C PHE A 614 -5.38 22.61 19.14
N SER A 615 -4.62 21.58 19.47
CA SER A 615 -3.74 20.91 18.53
C SER A 615 -4.56 20.24 17.44
N ARG A 616 -3.90 19.75 16.39
CA ARG A 616 -4.56 18.95 15.36
C ARG A 616 -5.29 17.78 16.01
N VAL A 617 -4.68 17.06 16.94
CA VAL A 617 -5.26 15.89 17.61
C VAL A 617 -6.20 16.23 18.78
N GLY A 618 -6.58 17.49 18.97
CA GLY A 618 -7.56 17.89 19.99
C GLY A 618 -7.01 18.17 21.39
N ARG A 619 -5.67 18.18 21.57
CA ARG A 619 -5.06 18.59 22.86
C ARG A 619 -5.15 20.10 23.04
N VAL A 620 -5.45 20.57 24.25
CA VAL A 620 -5.43 22.02 24.56
C VAL A 620 -3.98 22.48 24.60
N LEU A 621 -3.64 23.47 23.76
CA LEU A 621 -2.30 24.08 23.67
C LEU A 621 -2.24 25.45 24.35
N GLY A 622 -3.38 26.12 24.45
CA GLY A 622 -3.48 27.45 25.00
C GLY A 622 -4.90 27.97 24.87
N PHE A 623 -5.07 29.27 25.07
CA PHE A 623 -6.38 29.91 25.04
C PHE A 623 -6.31 31.26 24.31
N ALA A 624 -7.45 31.67 23.77
CA ALA A 624 -7.74 33.06 23.47
C ALA A 624 -8.82 33.56 24.44
N GLY A 625 -8.76 34.83 24.82
CA GLY A 625 -9.67 35.42 25.80
C GLY A 625 -10.22 36.75 25.31
N ARG A 626 -11.54 36.84 25.19
CA ARG A 626 -12.24 38.07 24.82
C ARG A 626 -12.83 38.75 26.05
N VAL A 627 -12.62 40.07 26.19
CA VAL A 627 -13.24 40.86 27.29
C VAL A 627 -14.75 40.65 27.29
N PHE A 628 -15.30 40.35 28.46
CA PHE A 628 -16.73 40.34 28.71
C PHE A 628 -17.09 41.58 29.51
N GLU A 629 -17.79 42.54 28.89
CA GLU A 629 -18.12 43.84 29.52
C GLU A 629 -19.02 43.68 30.77
N GLY A 630 -19.77 42.58 30.85
CA GLY A 630 -20.57 42.23 32.01
C GLY A 630 -19.80 41.58 33.17
N ALA A 631 -18.48 41.40 33.07
CA ALA A 631 -17.68 40.81 34.13
C ALA A 631 -17.36 41.82 35.25
N GLU A 632 -17.48 41.37 36.50
CA GLU A 632 -17.14 42.16 37.69
C GLU A 632 -15.73 41.83 38.16
N GLY A 633 -14.91 42.86 38.42
CA GLY A 633 -13.60 42.68 39.02
C GLY A 633 -12.59 43.79 38.71
N PRO A 634 -11.44 43.82 39.40
CA PRO A 634 -10.43 44.88 39.33
C PRO A 634 -9.77 45.10 37.95
N ALA A 635 -9.99 44.19 37.00
CA ALA A 635 -9.52 44.31 35.62
C ALA A 635 -10.47 45.09 34.69
N ILE A 636 -11.71 45.35 35.13
CA ILE A 636 -12.77 46.04 34.37
C ILE A 636 -13.37 47.08 35.33
N GLY A 637 -12.91 48.34 35.22
CA GLY A 637 -13.30 49.42 36.14
C GLY A 637 -12.18 50.38 36.58
N SER A 638 -10.96 50.25 36.04
CA SER A 638 -9.90 51.26 36.16
C SER A 638 -9.78 52.05 34.84
N ASP A 639 -9.12 53.21 34.84
CA ASP A 639 -8.84 54.06 33.64
C ASP A 639 -8.01 53.37 32.52
N PHE A 640 -7.87 52.04 32.58
CA PHE A 640 -7.13 51.21 31.65
C PHE A 640 -8.10 50.56 30.65
N ASP A 641 -7.86 50.77 29.35
CA ASP A 641 -8.62 50.15 28.25
C ASP A 641 -7.99 48.79 27.87
N PRO A 642 -8.53 47.64 28.35
CA PRO A 642 -7.92 46.34 28.10
C PRO A 642 -8.13 45.89 26.64
N PRO A 643 -7.14 45.19 26.03
CA PRO A 643 -7.30 44.70 24.66
C PRO A 643 -8.50 43.75 24.52
N LYS A 644 -9.30 43.96 23.46
CA LYS A 644 -10.51 43.20 23.15
C LYS A 644 -10.27 41.69 23.14
N TYR A 645 -9.16 41.24 22.55
CA TYR A 645 -8.70 39.85 22.58
C TYR A 645 -7.27 39.76 23.11
N ILE A 646 -7.00 38.72 23.88
CA ILE A 646 -5.65 38.28 24.26
C ILE A 646 -5.49 36.81 23.89
N ASN A 647 -4.30 36.43 23.42
CA ASN A 647 -3.95 35.04 23.15
C ASN A 647 -2.89 34.59 24.13
N SER A 648 -2.78 33.28 24.35
CA SER A 648 -1.62 32.69 25.02
C SER A 648 -0.32 33.24 24.40
N PRO A 649 0.69 33.55 25.23
CA PRO A 649 2.04 33.86 24.74
C PRO A 649 2.64 32.65 24.02
N GLU A 650 3.79 32.81 23.36
CA GLU A 650 4.56 31.65 22.92
C GLU A 650 4.95 30.81 24.13
N THR A 651 4.69 29.51 24.10
CA THR A 651 5.05 28.56 25.18
C THR A 651 5.74 27.34 24.58
N PRO A 652 6.34 26.44 25.38
CA PRO A 652 6.93 25.20 24.87
C PRO A 652 5.94 24.26 24.16
N VAL A 653 4.63 24.48 24.32
CA VAL A 653 3.56 23.66 23.73
C VAL A 653 2.66 24.43 22.77
N TYR A 654 2.82 25.76 22.65
CA TYR A 654 2.01 26.60 21.78
C TYR A 654 2.87 27.58 20.99
N HIS A 655 2.85 27.40 19.67
CA HIS A 655 3.46 28.32 18.71
C HIS A 655 2.39 28.90 17.79
N LYS A 656 2.26 30.23 17.73
CA LYS A 656 1.21 30.87 16.90
C LYS A 656 1.37 30.52 15.42
N LYS A 657 2.62 30.28 14.98
CA LYS A 657 2.97 29.98 13.59
C LYS A 657 2.50 28.61 13.10
N ASP A 658 2.09 27.69 13.97
CA ASP A 658 1.71 26.32 13.60
C ASP A 658 0.36 25.87 14.16
N VAL A 659 -0.48 26.82 14.60
CA VAL A 659 -1.84 26.54 15.05
C VAL A 659 -2.84 27.34 14.22
N LEU A 660 -3.94 26.67 13.82
CA LEU A 660 -5.12 27.29 13.22
C LEU A 660 -6.32 26.97 14.09
N TYR A 661 -7.08 27.99 14.47
CA TYR A 661 -8.30 27.81 15.23
C TYR A 661 -9.38 27.13 14.39
N GLY A 662 -10.15 26.25 15.02
CA GLY A 662 -11.18 25.45 14.35
C GLY A 662 -10.65 24.29 13.53
N LEU A 663 -9.32 24.14 13.37
CA LEU A 663 -8.77 23.08 12.53
C LEU A 663 -9.15 21.68 13.03
N HIS A 664 -9.13 21.46 14.34
CA HIS A 664 -9.52 20.19 14.94
C HIS A 664 -10.98 19.83 14.61
N GLN A 665 -11.89 20.80 14.75
CA GLN A 665 -13.31 20.68 14.41
C GLN A 665 -13.54 20.53 12.90
N ALA A 666 -12.72 21.18 12.08
CA ALA A 666 -12.93 21.30 10.63
C ALA A 666 -12.34 20.15 9.81
N LYS A 667 -11.48 19.28 10.36
CA LYS A 667 -10.69 18.29 9.60
C LYS A 667 -11.50 17.49 8.58
N ASN A 668 -12.63 16.95 9.00
CA ASN A 668 -13.48 16.10 8.15
C ASN A 668 -14.14 16.94 7.05
N ALA A 669 -14.66 18.11 7.39
CA ALA A 669 -15.27 19.02 6.43
C ALA A 669 -14.25 19.57 5.41
N LEU A 670 -13.02 19.84 5.84
CA LEU A 670 -11.92 20.28 4.97
C LEU A 670 -11.60 19.23 3.89
N ARG A 671 -11.54 17.94 4.28
CA ARG A 671 -11.31 16.83 3.35
C ARG A 671 -12.50 16.65 2.40
N ASN A 672 -13.73 16.65 2.92
CA ASN A 672 -14.94 16.43 2.12
C ASN A 672 -15.22 17.52 1.09
N GLU A 673 -14.90 18.78 1.41
CA GLU A 673 -15.13 19.92 0.52
C GLU A 673 -13.92 20.22 -0.39
N GLU A 674 -12.79 19.56 -0.11
CA GLU A 674 -11.46 19.81 -0.68
C GLU A 674 -11.02 21.29 -0.58
N GLU A 675 -11.63 22.06 0.33
CA GLU A 675 -11.48 23.51 0.45
C GLU A 675 -11.40 23.95 1.90
N ALA A 676 -10.40 24.77 2.21
CA ALA A 676 -10.34 25.51 3.47
C ALA A 676 -10.88 26.93 3.29
N LEU A 677 -11.82 27.33 4.15
CA LEU A 677 -12.27 28.71 4.25
C LEU A 677 -11.52 29.40 5.40
N LEU A 678 -10.59 30.29 5.08
CA LEU A 678 -9.77 30.98 6.06
C LEU A 678 -10.38 32.35 6.39
N VAL A 679 -10.80 32.53 7.64
CA VAL A 679 -11.36 33.78 8.18
C VAL A 679 -10.42 34.40 9.23
N GLU A 680 -10.70 35.61 9.69
CA GLU A 680 -9.85 36.34 10.64
C GLU A 680 -10.18 36.02 12.11
N GLY A 681 -11.47 35.97 12.47
CA GLY A 681 -11.91 35.89 13.85
C GLY A 681 -12.26 34.48 14.34
N TYR A 682 -12.09 34.26 15.65
CA TYR A 682 -12.54 33.04 16.33
C TYR A 682 -14.07 32.88 16.26
N THR A 683 -14.80 33.99 16.46
CA THR A 683 -16.27 34.00 16.41
C THR A 683 -16.80 33.67 15.02
N ASP A 684 -16.13 34.14 13.97
CA ASP A 684 -16.49 33.83 12.59
C ASP A 684 -16.45 32.33 12.32
N VAL A 685 -15.39 31.66 12.79
CA VAL A 685 -15.25 30.20 12.67
C VAL A 685 -16.41 29.51 13.38
N ILE A 686 -16.70 29.88 14.63
CA ILE A 686 -17.75 29.23 15.41
C ILE A 686 -19.13 29.43 14.75
N ALA A 687 -19.44 30.66 14.34
CA ALA A 687 -20.70 31.00 13.68
C ALA A 687 -20.87 30.26 12.35
N LEU A 688 -19.81 30.19 11.54
CA LEU A 688 -19.80 29.44 10.29
C LEU A 688 -19.99 27.94 10.49
N HIS A 689 -19.31 27.35 11.49
CA HIS A 689 -19.48 25.94 11.84
C HIS A 689 -20.91 25.63 12.27
N GLN A 690 -21.49 26.47 13.14
CA GLN A 690 -22.88 26.32 13.59
C GLN A 690 -23.87 26.43 12.42
N ALA A 691 -23.61 27.32 11.47
CA ALA A 691 -24.42 27.44 10.26
C ALA A 691 -24.21 26.28 9.25
N GLY A 692 -23.26 25.37 9.53
CA GLY A 692 -22.95 24.20 8.71
C GLY A 692 -21.83 24.42 7.69
N VAL A 693 -21.15 25.57 7.69
CA VAL A 693 -19.93 25.83 6.91
C VAL A 693 -18.72 25.38 7.74
N GLN A 694 -18.62 24.07 7.95
CA GLN A 694 -17.70 23.44 8.90
C GLN A 694 -16.23 23.37 8.43
N HIS A 695 -15.94 23.73 7.18
CA HIS A 695 -14.58 23.80 6.64
C HIS A 695 -13.90 25.16 6.90
N ALA A 696 -14.45 25.96 7.82
CA ALA A 696 -13.91 27.25 8.22
C ALA A 696 -12.82 27.13 9.30
N VAL A 697 -11.74 27.91 9.17
CA VAL A 697 -10.60 27.97 10.10
C VAL A 697 -10.10 29.41 10.21
N ALA A 698 -9.39 29.75 11.30
CA ALA A 698 -8.82 31.08 11.48
C ALA A 698 -7.36 31.08 11.98
N THR A 699 -6.63 32.14 11.64
CA THR A 699 -5.32 32.43 12.23
C THR A 699 -5.47 32.99 13.64
N CYS A 700 -4.53 32.68 14.55
CA CYS A 700 -4.59 33.14 15.95
C CYS A 700 -4.08 34.58 16.14
N GLY A 701 -4.67 35.55 15.43
CA GLY A 701 -4.31 36.97 15.51
C GLY A 701 -2.99 37.34 14.82
N THR A 702 -2.61 36.59 13.78
CA THR A 702 -1.39 36.81 12.99
C THR A 702 -1.69 36.63 11.51
N ALA A 703 -0.85 37.18 10.62
CA ALA A 703 -0.93 36.82 9.20
C ALA A 703 -0.69 35.31 9.00
N LEU A 704 -1.30 34.74 7.95
CA LEU A 704 -1.10 33.34 7.58
C LEU A 704 0.40 33.04 7.35
N THR A 705 0.90 32.01 8.04
CA THR A 705 2.30 31.57 7.92
C THR A 705 2.46 30.50 6.84
N ALA A 706 3.71 30.25 6.42
CA ALA A 706 4.00 29.17 5.47
C ALA A 706 3.72 27.79 6.09
N GLU A 707 3.98 27.62 7.38
CA GLU A 707 3.71 26.41 8.14
C GLU A 707 2.21 26.12 8.23
N GLN A 708 1.38 27.14 8.47
CA GLN A 708 -0.08 27.02 8.45
C GLN A 708 -0.61 26.71 7.06
N ALA A 709 -0.12 27.38 6.01
CA ALA A 709 -0.52 27.09 4.63
C ALA A 709 -0.17 25.64 4.23
N LYS A 710 1.04 25.19 4.57
CA LYS A 710 1.47 23.79 4.36
C LYS A 710 0.64 22.80 5.19
N MET A 711 0.17 23.20 6.36
CA MET A 711 -0.71 22.38 7.19
C MET A 711 -2.07 22.16 6.53
N LEU A 712 -2.67 23.23 5.98
CA LEU A 712 -3.94 23.14 5.25
C LEU A 712 -3.85 22.24 4.02
N GLY A 713 -2.70 22.23 3.34
CA GLY A 713 -2.44 21.36 2.20
C GLY A 713 -2.46 19.86 2.49
N ARG A 714 -2.55 19.45 3.77
CA ARG A 714 -2.77 18.05 4.16
C ARG A 714 -4.25 17.64 4.13
N TYR A 715 -5.16 18.61 4.08
CA TYR A 715 -6.60 18.39 4.20
C TYR A 715 -7.39 18.95 3.00
N ALA A 716 -6.88 19.97 2.32
CA ALA A 716 -7.57 20.64 1.23
C ALA A 716 -6.62 20.94 0.06
N GLU A 717 -7.16 20.92 -1.16
CA GLU A 717 -6.42 21.31 -2.38
C GLU A 717 -6.47 22.81 -2.65
N ARG A 718 -7.48 23.49 -2.10
CA ARG A 718 -7.70 24.93 -2.27
C ARG A 718 -8.00 25.64 -0.96
N VAL A 719 -7.61 26.91 -0.88
CA VAL A 719 -7.87 27.79 0.26
C VAL A 719 -8.54 29.06 -0.26
N THR A 720 -9.72 29.36 0.28
CA THR A 720 -10.42 30.62 0.05
C THR A 720 -10.26 31.51 1.27
N LEU A 721 -9.64 32.68 1.07
CA LEU A 721 -9.50 33.70 2.11
C LEU A 721 -10.72 34.62 2.11
N LEU A 722 -11.35 34.75 3.28
CA LEU A 722 -12.50 35.62 3.51
C LEU A 722 -12.17 36.53 4.70
N TYR A 723 -11.49 37.62 4.38
CA TYR A 723 -11.00 38.62 5.33
C TYR A 723 -11.90 39.86 5.31
N ASP A 724 -11.71 40.73 6.30
CA ASP A 724 -12.52 41.93 6.45
C ASP A 724 -12.45 42.81 5.20
N ALA A 725 -13.58 43.43 4.87
CA ALA A 725 -13.76 44.18 3.63
C ALA A 725 -13.07 45.58 3.64
N ASP A 726 -11.96 45.74 4.36
CA ASP A 726 -11.17 46.97 4.44
C ASP A 726 -9.81 46.85 3.70
N GLU A 727 -9.00 47.92 3.72
CA GLU A 727 -7.68 47.92 3.07
C GLU A 727 -6.66 47.03 3.78
N ALA A 728 -6.80 46.81 5.09
CA ALA A 728 -5.89 45.97 5.87
C ALA A 728 -6.12 44.48 5.57
N GLY A 729 -7.37 44.04 5.63
CA GLY A 729 -7.87 42.72 5.26
C GLY A 729 -7.59 42.40 3.80
N THR A 730 -7.81 43.34 2.87
CA THR A 730 -7.46 43.12 1.45
C THR A 730 -5.95 42.86 1.25
N ARG A 731 -5.10 43.65 1.91
CA ARG A 731 -3.63 43.44 1.86
C ARG A 731 -3.22 42.13 2.55
N ALA A 732 -3.88 41.77 3.65
CA ALA A 732 -3.63 40.51 4.35
C ALA A 732 -4.05 39.31 3.50
N ALA A 733 -5.19 39.38 2.80
CA ALA A 733 -5.67 38.35 1.89
C ALA A 733 -4.68 38.11 0.75
N LEU A 734 -4.19 39.17 0.09
CA LEU A 734 -3.17 39.02 -0.95
C LEU A 734 -1.89 38.33 -0.47
N ARG A 735 -1.39 38.74 0.70
CA ARG A 735 -0.21 38.10 1.30
C ARG A 735 -0.49 36.63 1.66
N GLY A 736 -1.69 36.33 2.15
CA GLY A 736 -2.12 34.97 2.45
C GLY A 736 -2.23 34.12 1.19
N MET A 737 -2.78 34.65 0.09
CA MET A 737 -2.83 33.96 -1.20
C MET A 737 -1.43 33.62 -1.71
N ASP A 738 -0.46 34.52 -1.58
CA ASP A 738 0.94 34.25 -1.93
C ASP A 738 1.51 33.07 -1.12
N ARG A 739 1.18 32.94 0.17
CA ARG A 739 1.58 31.80 1.01
C ARG A 739 0.90 30.49 0.61
N VAL A 740 -0.36 30.55 0.21
CA VAL A 740 -1.12 29.39 -0.28
C VAL A 740 -0.53 28.90 -1.61
N LEU A 741 -0.19 29.81 -2.53
CA LEU A 741 0.47 29.48 -3.79
C LEU A 741 1.87 28.88 -3.57
N GLU A 742 2.65 29.45 -2.63
CA GLU A 742 3.96 28.93 -2.24
C GLU A 742 3.87 27.51 -1.66
N ALA A 743 2.77 27.19 -0.95
CA ALA A 743 2.47 25.85 -0.46
C ALA A 743 1.98 24.88 -1.54
N GLY A 744 1.77 25.33 -2.79
CA GLY A 744 1.31 24.52 -3.91
C GLY A 744 -0.20 24.32 -3.98
N LEU A 745 -0.98 25.14 -3.27
CA LEU A 745 -2.44 25.03 -3.18
C LEU A 745 -3.15 26.05 -4.08
N GLY A 746 -4.40 25.76 -4.44
CA GLY A 746 -5.26 26.71 -5.15
C GLY A 746 -5.63 27.90 -4.26
N ALA A 747 -5.10 29.09 -4.57
CA ALA A 747 -5.36 30.30 -3.78
C ALA A 747 -6.52 31.13 -4.35
N TYR A 748 -7.54 31.31 -3.51
CA TYR A 748 -8.72 32.12 -3.81
C TYR A 748 -8.97 33.14 -2.71
N ALA A 749 -9.65 34.23 -3.05
CA ALA A 749 -10.16 35.19 -2.09
C ALA A 749 -11.56 35.66 -2.49
N ALA A 750 -12.37 36.01 -1.49
CA ALA A 750 -13.67 36.65 -1.67
C ALA A 750 -13.78 37.86 -0.74
N ARG A 751 -14.52 38.89 -1.16
CA ARG A 751 -14.80 40.09 -0.35
C ARG A 751 -16.29 40.14 -0.04
N LEU A 752 -16.67 40.24 1.23
CA LEU A 752 -18.06 40.45 1.65
C LEU A 752 -18.53 41.87 1.28
N PRO A 753 -19.85 42.12 1.24
CA PRO A 753 -20.39 43.48 1.16
C PRO A 753 -19.85 44.37 2.30
N GLU A 754 -19.74 45.68 2.05
CA GLU A 754 -19.19 46.61 3.03
C GLU A 754 -19.99 46.61 4.35
N GLY A 755 -19.26 46.67 5.46
CA GLY A 755 -19.83 46.69 6.82
C GLY A 755 -20.34 45.34 7.34
N ARG A 756 -20.03 44.22 6.68
CA ARG A 756 -20.43 42.87 7.12
C ARG A 756 -19.22 41.98 7.35
N ASP A 757 -19.24 41.24 8.46
CA ASP A 757 -18.33 40.13 8.73
C ASP A 757 -18.99 38.77 8.40
N PRO A 758 -18.24 37.65 8.43
CA PRO A 758 -18.80 36.33 8.12
C PRO A 758 -19.91 35.89 9.10
N ASP A 759 -19.81 36.26 10.39
CA ASP A 759 -20.80 35.98 11.42
C ASP A 759 -22.14 36.67 11.09
N ASP A 760 -22.12 37.98 10.88
CA ASP A 760 -23.28 38.80 10.52
C ASP A 760 -23.94 38.30 9.23
N PHE A 761 -23.14 38.04 8.19
CA PHE A 761 -23.67 37.57 6.92
C PHE A 761 -24.38 36.23 7.06
N VAL A 762 -23.77 35.27 7.76
CA VAL A 762 -24.34 33.91 7.85
C VAL A 762 -25.58 33.87 8.73
N ARG A 763 -25.66 34.71 9.76
CA ARG A 763 -26.85 34.83 10.61
C ARG A 763 -28.04 35.45 9.86
N GLU A 764 -27.81 36.49 9.06
CA GLU A 764 -28.89 37.15 8.30
C GLU A 764 -29.36 36.33 7.08
N GLU A 765 -28.42 35.82 6.29
CA GLU A 765 -28.71 35.26 4.96
C GLU A 765 -28.77 33.72 4.95
N GLY A 766 -28.24 33.08 6.01
CA GLY A 766 -28.14 31.64 6.15
C GLY A 766 -27.02 31.02 5.31
N ALA A 767 -26.56 29.84 5.72
CA ALA A 767 -25.43 29.16 5.09
C ALA A 767 -25.65 28.77 3.62
N GLY A 768 -26.89 28.53 3.20
CA GLY A 768 -27.21 28.24 1.80
C GLY A 768 -26.92 29.42 0.88
N ARG A 769 -27.23 30.65 1.30
CA ARG A 769 -26.89 31.87 0.54
C ARG A 769 -25.41 32.18 0.65
N PHE A 770 -24.81 32.03 1.82
CA PHE A 770 -23.37 32.21 2.02
C PHE A 770 -22.52 31.32 1.10
N ARG A 771 -22.81 30.02 1.00
CA ARG A 771 -22.10 29.11 0.07
C ARG A 771 -22.26 29.54 -1.39
N ARG A 772 -23.46 29.95 -1.79
CA ARG A 772 -23.70 30.47 -3.15
C ARG A 772 -22.95 31.77 -3.42
N PHE A 773 -22.86 32.65 -2.42
CA PHE A 773 -22.09 33.87 -2.47
C PHE A 773 -20.61 33.55 -2.69
N LEU A 774 -20.01 32.70 -1.85
CA LEU A 774 -18.61 32.29 -1.99
C LEU A 774 -18.32 31.68 -3.36
N ARG A 775 -19.16 30.76 -3.84
CA ARG A 775 -18.98 30.14 -5.16
C ARG A 775 -19.02 31.15 -6.31
N LYS A 776 -19.85 32.19 -6.20
CA LYS A 776 -20.02 33.23 -7.23
C LYS A 776 -18.94 34.30 -7.16
N HIS A 777 -18.49 34.66 -5.97
CA HIS A 777 -17.64 35.82 -5.72
C HIS A 777 -16.18 35.48 -5.39
N ARG A 778 -15.82 34.19 -5.25
CA ARG A 778 -14.42 33.78 -5.12
C ARG A 778 -13.65 34.09 -6.40
N GLN A 779 -12.45 34.63 -6.22
CA GLN A 779 -11.56 35.06 -7.29
C GLN A 779 -10.17 34.48 -7.08
N GLY A 780 -9.54 34.02 -8.16
CA GLY A 780 -8.11 33.68 -8.14
C GLY A 780 -7.24 34.93 -8.05
N ILE A 781 -5.94 34.76 -7.78
CA ILE A 781 -5.00 35.87 -7.48
C ILE A 781 -5.00 36.99 -8.53
N ALA A 782 -5.08 36.65 -9.81
CA ALA A 782 -5.07 37.62 -10.90
C ALA A 782 -6.34 38.48 -10.92
N ALA A 783 -7.51 37.84 -10.87
CA ALA A 783 -8.80 38.52 -10.83
C ALA A 783 -8.96 39.37 -9.56
N PHE A 784 -8.49 38.87 -8.42
CA PHE A 784 -8.56 39.59 -7.15
C PHE A 784 -7.65 40.83 -7.14
N ARG A 785 -6.39 40.71 -7.59
CA ARG A 785 -5.46 41.85 -7.75
C ARG A 785 -6.00 42.89 -8.72
N ARG A 786 -6.57 42.47 -9.86
CA ARG A 786 -7.21 43.37 -10.83
C ARG A 786 -8.38 44.12 -10.18
N ALA A 787 -9.31 43.42 -9.53
CA ALA A 787 -10.47 44.04 -8.90
C ALA A 787 -10.05 45.05 -7.80
N GLN A 788 -8.97 44.78 -7.07
CA GLN A 788 -8.41 45.73 -6.12
C GLN A 788 -7.81 46.96 -6.84
N ALA A 789 -7.02 46.75 -7.88
CA ALA A 789 -6.40 47.82 -8.66
C ALA A 789 -7.45 48.74 -9.29
N GLU A 790 -8.52 48.18 -9.85
CA GLU A 790 -9.67 48.93 -10.39
C GLU A 790 -10.35 49.79 -9.30
N ARG A 791 -10.59 49.23 -8.10
CA ARG A 791 -11.17 50.00 -6.97
C ARG A 791 -10.28 51.14 -6.48
N ALA A 792 -8.96 50.94 -6.52
CA ALA A 792 -8.00 51.96 -6.11
C ALA A 792 -7.71 53.02 -7.20
N GLY A 793 -8.37 52.93 -8.36
CA GLY A 793 -8.05 53.78 -9.53
C GLY A 793 -6.69 53.45 -10.17
N ALA A 794 -6.02 52.39 -9.72
CA ALA A 794 -4.69 51.97 -10.15
C ALA A 794 -4.74 50.89 -11.25
N PHE A 795 -5.69 51.02 -12.19
CA PHE A 795 -5.79 50.16 -13.38
C PHE A 795 -6.23 50.93 -14.65
N GLU A 796 -6.29 52.25 -14.56
CA GLU A 796 -6.79 53.11 -15.64
C GLU A 796 -5.71 53.39 -16.70
N SER A 797 -4.47 53.64 -16.27
CA SER A 797 -3.34 53.93 -17.15
C SER A 797 -2.60 52.66 -17.63
N PRO A 798 -1.91 52.70 -18.80
CA PRO A 798 -1.03 51.62 -19.23
C PRO A 798 0.06 51.26 -18.20
N GLU A 799 0.60 52.25 -17.49
CA GLU A 799 1.63 52.08 -16.46
C GLU A 799 1.08 51.28 -15.26
N ASP A 800 -0.14 51.57 -14.84
CA ASP A 800 -0.79 50.91 -13.71
C ASP A 800 -1.22 49.47 -14.04
N ARG A 801 -1.70 49.24 -15.27
CA ARG A 801 -1.95 47.88 -15.77
C ARG A 801 -0.67 47.06 -15.78
N THR A 802 0.43 47.64 -16.27
CA THR A 802 1.75 46.98 -16.28
C THR A 802 2.22 46.65 -14.87
N ARG A 803 2.04 47.56 -13.90
CA ARG A 803 2.36 47.32 -12.48
C ARG A 803 1.56 46.14 -11.91
N THR A 804 0.27 46.09 -12.20
CA THR A 804 -0.63 45.02 -11.75
C THR A 804 -0.25 43.66 -12.37
N MET A 805 0.06 43.65 -13.68
CA MET A 805 0.54 42.45 -14.38
C MET A 805 1.84 41.91 -13.77
N ARG A 806 2.80 42.78 -13.46
CA ARG A 806 4.06 42.37 -12.80
C ARG A 806 3.80 41.78 -11.41
N ALA A 807 2.93 42.39 -10.62
CA ALA A 807 2.56 41.86 -9.30
C ALA A 807 1.87 40.49 -9.38
N VAL A 808 1.04 40.25 -10.40
CA VAL A 808 0.45 38.93 -10.66
C VAL A 808 1.54 37.92 -11.06
N ALA A 809 2.47 38.32 -11.94
CA ALA A 809 3.57 37.45 -12.35
C ALA A 809 4.47 37.04 -11.17
N GLU A 810 4.73 37.96 -10.24
CA GLU A 810 5.45 37.70 -8.99
C GLU A 810 4.74 36.66 -8.11
N SER A 811 3.42 36.78 -7.93
CA SER A 811 2.61 35.78 -7.21
C SER A 811 2.63 34.41 -7.89
N LEU A 812 2.46 34.35 -9.22
CA LEU A 812 2.45 33.09 -9.97
C LEU A 812 3.83 32.40 -10.00
N ALA A 813 4.91 33.15 -9.87
CA ALA A 813 6.26 32.61 -9.77
C ALA A 813 6.48 31.78 -8.49
N LEU A 814 5.66 31.97 -7.45
CA LEU A 814 5.72 31.20 -6.20
C LEU A 814 5.20 29.77 -6.35
N VAL A 815 4.40 29.49 -7.38
CA VAL A 815 3.79 28.17 -7.60
C VAL A 815 4.89 27.15 -7.92
N PRO A 816 5.09 26.11 -7.07
CA PRO A 816 6.19 25.16 -7.22
C PRO A 816 6.00 24.25 -8.43
N ASP A 817 4.82 23.66 -8.57
CA ASP A 817 4.49 22.74 -9.66
C ASP A 817 4.37 23.47 -11.00
N GLU A 818 4.97 22.88 -12.03
CA GLU A 818 5.04 23.50 -13.36
C GLU A 818 3.69 23.49 -14.09
N MET A 819 2.94 22.40 -13.97
CA MET A 819 1.63 22.27 -14.64
C MET A 819 0.56 23.13 -13.94
N ALA A 820 0.57 23.20 -12.61
CA ALA A 820 -0.30 24.08 -11.84
C ALA A 820 -0.01 25.55 -12.18
N ARG A 821 1.27 25.93 -12.25
CA ARG A 821 1.68 27.28 -12.65
C ARG A 821 1.20 27.61 -14.06
N GLU A 822 1.33 26.66 -14.99
CA GLU A 822 0.86 26.81 -16.37
C GLU A 822 -0.64 27.08 -16.46
N ASN A 823 -1.45 26.31 -15.73
CA ASN A 823 -2.89 26.50 -15.69
C ASN A 823 -3.27 27.85 -15.05
N GLN A 824 -2.53 28.29 -14.02
CA GLN A 824 -2.73 29.59 -13.40
C GLN A 824 -2.35 30.76 -14.32
N VAL A 825 -1.29 30.61 -15.13
CA VAL A 825 -0.92 31.60 -16.16
C VAL A 825 -2.04 31.78 -17.17
N ARG A 826 -2.63 30.68 -17.67
CA ARG A 826 -3.78 30.75 -18.58
C ARG A 826 -4.96 31.49 -17.95
N ALA A 827 -5.35 31.10 -16.73
CA ALA A 827 -6.46 31.75 -16.01
C ALA A 827 -6.19 33.24 -15.73
N ALA A 828 -4.94 33.60 -15.45
CA ALA A 828 -4.53 34.98 -15.24
C ALA A 828 -4.53 35.79 -16.55
N SER A 829 -4.18 35.17 -17.67
CA SER A 829 -4.26 35.75 -19.02
C SER A 829 -5.68 36.22 -19.33
N ASP A 830 -6.66 35.35 -19.07
CA ASP A 830 -8.09 35.65 -19.27
C ASP A 830 -8.56 36.74 -18.31
N ALA A 831 -8.13 36.70 -17.04
CA ALA A 831 -8.53 37.69 -16.04
C ALA A 831 -7.95 39.09 -16.29
N LEU A 832 -6.75 39.18 -16.87
CA LEU A 832 -6.05 40.45 -17.13
C LEU A 832 -6.24 40.99 -18.56
N ASP A 833 -6.92 40.24 -19.44
CA ASP A 833 -7.06 40.54 -20.87
C ASP A 833 -5.69 40.74 -21.55
N MET A 834 -4.82 39.74 -21.41
CA MET A 834 -3.41 39.79 -21.83
C MET A 834 -3.04 38.56 -22.67
N TYR A 835 -2.00 38.68 -23.50
CA TYR A 835 -1.43 37.54 -24.21
C TYR A 835 -0.66 36.60 -23.26
N GLU A 836 -1.03 35.31 -23.29
CA GLU A 836 -0.49 34.26 -22.42
C GLU A 836 1.05 34.19 -22.47
N ASP A 837 1.64 34.27 -23.68
CA ASP A 837 3.09 34.21 -23.88
C ASP A 837 3.86 35.34 -23.21
N LEU A 838 3.25 36.53 -23.09
CA LEU A 838 3.91 37.69 -22.49
C LEU A 838 3.87 37.59 -20.96
N LEU A 839 2.74 37.13 -20.41
CA LEU A 839 2.61 36.86 -18.98
C LEU A 839 3.54 35.70 -18.55
N ARG A 840 3.63 34.64 -19.35
CA ARG A 840 4.56 33.52 -19.15
C ARG A 840 6.01 33.99 -19.01
N LYS A 841 6.48 34.84 -19.92
CA LYS A 841 7.83 35.42 -19.86
C LYS A 841 8.05 36.21 -18.58
N ALA A 842 7.09 37.06 -18.20
CA ALA A 842 7.17 37.84 -16.95
C ALA A 842 7.25 36.94 -15.71
N VAL A 843 6.52 35.82 -15.69
CA VAL A 843 6.57 34.82 -14.60
C VAL A 843 7.94 34.14 -14.54
N GLU A 844 8.51 33.75 -15.67
CA GLU A 844 9.85 33.15 -15.75
C GLU A 844 10.94 34.12 -15.28
N GLU A 845 10.85 35.39 -15.69
CA GLU A 845 11.73 36.47 -15.23
C GLU A 845 11.66 36.64 -13.71
N ALA A 846 10.46 36.81 -13.16
CA ALA A 846 10.23 36.95 -11.72
C ALA A 846 10.77 35.75 -10.92
N ARG A 847 10.59 34.52 -11.43
CA ARG A 847 11.13 33.29 -10.83
C ARG A 847 12.65 33.28 -10.82
N SER A 848 13.28 33.70 -11.93
CA SER A 848 14.75 33.77 -12.03
C SER A 848 15.34 34.78 -11.05
N GLU A 849 14.65 35.91 -10.84
CA GLU A 849 15.05 36.93 -9.87
C GLU A 849 14.91 36.44 -8.42
N ASP A 850 13.80 35.78 -8.08
CA ASP A 850 13.60 35.20 -6.74
C ASP A 850 14.68 34.16 -6.42
N GLN A 851 15.03 33.28 -7.37
CA GLN A 851 16.12 32.33 -7.21
C GLN A 851 17.48 33.01 -6.99
N ARG A 852 17.75 34.10 -7.70
CA ARG A 852 18.97 34.91 -7.50
C ARG A 852 18.97 35.59 -6.13
N LYS A 853 17.84 36.14 -5.68
CA LYS A 853 17.68 36.75 -4.34
C LYS A 853 17.88 35.73 -3.22
N LYS A 854 17.30 34.52 -3.33
CA LYS A 854 17.51 33.41 -2.38
C LYS A 854 18.98 32.97 -2.31
N LYS A 855 19.67 32.87 -3.45
CA LYS A 855 21.12 32.58 -3.49
C LYS A 855 21.99 33.69 -2.87
N ARG A 856 21.62 34.97 -3.05
CA ARG A 856 22.32 36.11 -2.41
C ARG A 856 22.08 36.17 -0.91
N ARG A 857 20.85 35.89 -0.44
CA ARG A 857 20.51 35.84 1.00
C ARG A 857 21.26 34.72 1.74
N LYS A 858 21.46 33.56 1.11
CA LYS A 858 22.32 32.49 1.65
C LYS A 858 23.82 32.82 1.68
N ARG A 859 24.24 33.90 1.00
CA ARG A 859 25.65 34.36 0.90
C ARG A 859 25.93 35.67 1.65
N ALA A 860 24.93 36.31 2.25
CA ALA A 860 25.13 37.53 3.02
C ALA A 860 25.65 37.22 4.45
N PRO A 861 26.60 37.98 5.00
CA PRO A 861 27.01 37.83 6.40
C PRO A 861 25.86 38.21 7.33
N ARG A 862 25.57 37.39 8.34
CA ARG A 862 24.62 37.74 9.41
C ARG A 862 25.23 38.83 10.31
N PRO A 863 24.45 39.79 10.84
CA PRO A 863 24.92 40.68 11.90
C PRO A 863 25.22 39.87 13.17
N GLU A 864 26.36 40.15 13.80
CA GLU A 864 26.81 39.52 15.04
C GLU A 864 25.85 39.84 16.20
N ALA A 865 25.37 38.80 16.88
CA ALA A 865 24.71 38.89 18.19
C ALA A 865 25.77 38.80 19.32
N PRO A 866 25.53 39.36 20.52
CA PRO A 866 26.52 39.45 21.58
C PRO A 866 26.94 38.07 22.09
N ALA A 867 28.25 37.93 22.30
CA ALA A 867 28.91 36.71 22.70
C ALA A 867 28.82 36.46 24.22
N ASP A 868 28.30 35.29 24.58
CA ASP A 868 28.53 34.55 25.84
C ASP A 868 27.85 33.17 25.64
N GLY A 869 28.47 31.99 25.71
CA GLY A 869 29.84 31.55 25.87
C GLY A 869 29.85 30.02 25.76
N LYS A 870 30.77 29.50 24.93
CA LYS A 870 31.25 28.11 24.80
C LYS A 870 30.29 27.05 24.22
N GLU A 871 30.25 27.06 22.89
CA GLU A 871 30.01 25.89 22.04
C GLU A 871 31.21 24.92 22.12
N SER A 872 30.91 23.63 22.23
CA SER A 872 31.81 22.49 22.00
C SER A 872 31.71 22.03 20.53
N PRO A 873 32.73 21.34 19.98
CA PRO A 873 33.05 21.39 18.56
C PRO A 873 32.21 20.45 17.67
N GLY A 874 31.78 20.99 16.54
CA GLY A 874 31.87 20.38 15.21
C GLY A 874 30.89 19.26 14.86
N ASP A 875 29.82 19.60 14.12
CA ASP A 875 29.22 18.70 13.14
C ASP A 875 29.45 19.30 11.74
N GLU A 876 30.37 18.68 11.00
CA GLU A 876 30.54 18.90 9.56
C GLU A 876 29.34 18.33 8.78
N PRO A 877 29.08 18.82 7.55
CA PRO A 877 27.97 18.32 6.75
C PRO A 877 28.21 16.86 6.34
N GLN A 878 27.48 15.93 6.94
CA GLN A 878 27.50 14.52 6.54
C GLN A 878 26.99 14.38 5.10
N GLN A 879 27.82 13.74 4.28
CA GLN A 879 27.54 13.32 2.91
C GLN A 879 26.38 12.30 2.87
N PRO A 880 25.75 12.05 1.71
CA PRO A 880 24.62 11.13 1.61
C PRO A 880 25.05 9.73 2.05
N GLU A 881 24.44 9.18 3.09
CA GLU A 881 24.66 7.80 3.52
C GLU A 881 24.27 6.84 2.37
N GLU A 882 25.22 6.02 1.93
CA GLU A 882 24.96 4.90 1.03
C GLU A 882 23.93 3.95 1.67
N GLU A 883 22.91 3.54 0.91
CA GLU A 883 21.92 2.56 1.34
C GLU A 883 22.62 1.25 1.73
N THR A 884 22.69 0.99 3.04
CA THR A 884 23.21 -0.27 3.57
C THR A 884 22.17 -1.39 3.36
N PRO A 885 22.59 -2.57 2.90
CA PRO A 885 21.66 -3.67 2.66
C PRO A 885 21.02 -4.16 3.95
N ALA A 886 19.69 -4.34 3.94
CA ALA A 886 18.94 -4.90 5.07
C ALA A 886 19.40 -6.33 5.41
N PRO A 887 19.39 -6.73 6.71
CA PRO A 887 19.78 -8.09 7.12
C PRO A 887 18.89 -9.16 6.48
N LEU A 888 19.47 -10.30 6.12
CA LEU A 888 18.71 -11.45 5.61
C LEU A 888 17.78 -12.00 6.71
N PRO A 889 16.65 -12.65 6.35
CA PRO A 889 15.73 -13.23 7.34
C PRO A 889 16.42 -14.18 8.33
N GLN A 890 17.38 -14.97 7.87
CA GLN A 890 18.16 -15.89 8.71
C GLN A 890 19.14 -15.14 9.63
N GLU A 891 19.70 -14.01 9.19
CA GLU A 891 20.55 -13.16 10.02
C GLU A 891 19.71 -12.46 11.09
N ARG A 892 18.52 -11.97 10.74
CA ARG A 892 17.54 -11.42 11.69
C ARG A 892 17.22 -12.44 12.79
N ASN A 893 16.96 -13.70 12.44
CA ASN A 893 16.71 -14.75 13.43
C ASN A 893 17.92 -15.03 14.34
N LEU A 894 19.13 -15.11 13.80
CA LEU A 894 20.33 -15.35 14.62
C LEU A 894 20.63 -14.16 15.55
N LEU A 895 20.55 -12.93 15.03
CA LEU A 895 20.74 -11.71 15.82
C LEU A 895 19.70 -11.60 16.94
N ARG A 896 18.47 -12.05 16.67
CA ARG A 896 17.42 -12.11 17.69
C ARG A 896 17.76 -13.08 18.80
N LEU A 897 18.22 -14.29 18.46
CA LEU A 897 18.63 -15.29 19.45
C LEU A 897 19.84 -14.79 20.29
N LEU A 898 20.78 -14.06 19.69
CA LEU A 898 21.88 -13.40 20.41
C LEU A 898 21.38 -12.33 21.39
N LEU A 899 20.37 -11.55 20.99
CA LEU A 899 19.79 -10.49 21.81
C LEU A 899 18.90 -11.01 22.94
N GLU A 900 18.10 -12.05 22.70
CA GLU A 900 17.14 -12.61 23.66
C GLU A 900 17.79 -13.53 24.68
N HIS A 901 18.79 -14.32 24.27
CA HIS A 901 19.37 -15.38 25.11
C HIS A 901 20.82 -15.14 25.51
N GLY A 902 21.50 -14.13 24.95
CA GLY A 902 22.84 -13.73 25.39
C GLY A 902 23.88 -14.85 25.29
N ARG A 903 24.66 -15.06 26.35
CA ARG A 903 25.87 -15.89 26.37
C ARG A 903 25.70 -17.32 25.78
N PRO A 904 24.69 -18.13 26.16
CA PRO A 904 24.48 -19.46 25.57
C PRO A 904 24.30 -19.45 24.05
N MET A 905 23.65 -18.43 23.50
CA MET A 905 23.48 -18.31 22.04
C MET A 905 24.71 -17.72 21.36
N VAL A 906 25.48 -16.87 22.04
CA VAL A 906 26.78 -16.42 21.53
C VAL A 906 27.74 -17.60 21.38
N GLU A 907 27.84 -18.46 22.39
CA GLU A 907 28.67 -19.68 22.37
C GLU A 907 28.25 -20.62 21.23
N LEU A 908 26.94 -20.84 21.06
CA LEU A 908 26.40 -21.72 20.02
C LEU A 908 26.56 -21.14 18.62
N ILE A 909 26.19 -19.88 18.40
CA ILE A 909 26.13 -19.27 17.07
C ILE A 909 27.53 -18.83 16.63
N LEU A 910 28.25 -18.07 17.46
CA LEU A 910 29.57 -17.53 17.09
C LEU A 910 30.71 -18.52 17.36
N GLY A 911 30.45 -19.64 18.05
CA GLY A 911 31.36 -20.79 18.08
C GLY A 911 31.33 -21.63 16.80
N ASN A 912 30.21 -21.62 16.06
CA ASN A 912 30.02 -22.41 14.84
C ASN A 912 29.94 -21.54 13.55
N MET A 913 29.99 -20.22 13.68
CA MET A 913 29.98 -19.28 12.57
C MET A 913 31.13 -18.27 12.63
N ALA A 914 31.73 -18.01 11.47
CA ALA A 914 32.65 -16.90 11.29
C ALA A 914 31.88 -15.60 11.03
N LEU A 915 32.41 -14.47 11.49
CA LEU A 915 31.79 -13.15 11.26
C LEU A 915 31.64 -12.82 9.76
N THR A 916 32.52 -13.34 8.91
CA THR A 916 32.46 -13.17 7.45
C THR A 916 31.24 -13.85 6.81
N GLU A 917 30.57 -14.77 7.52
CA GLU A 917 29.35 -15.42 7.07
C GLU A 917 28.11 -14.51 7.20
N PHE A 918 28.17 -13.49 8.06
CA PHE A 918 27.19 -12.40 8.12
C PHE A 918 27.43 -11.37 7.03
N THR A 919 26.36 -10.76 6.52
CA THR A 919 26.38 -9.74 5.48
C THR A 919 27.07 -8.46 5.96
N GLU A 920 27.87 -7.84 5.09
CA GLU A 920 28.58 -6.59 5.40
C GLU A 920 27.61 -5.49 5.81
N GLY A 921 28.01 -4.73 6.83
CA GLY A 921 27.20 -3.68 7.44
C GLY A 921 26.68 -4.04 8.83
N PRO A 922 25.56 -3.44 9.26
CA PRO A 922 25.08 -3.48 10.65
C PRO A 922 24.91 -4.87 11.26
N ALA A 923 24.55 -5.88 10.46
CA ALA A 923 24.37 -7.26 10.94
C ALA A 923 25.68 -7.92 11.40
N ARG A 924 26.75 -7.77 10.60
CA ARG A 924 28.08 -8.29 10.93
C ARG A 924 28.72 -7.53 12.09
N GLU A 925 28.54 -6.22 12.13
CA GLU A 925 29.02 -5.37 13.23
C GLU A 925 28.40 -5.77 14.56
N LEU A 926 27.07 -5.97 14.59
CA LEU A 926 26.37 -6.41 15.79
C LEU A 926 26.84 -7.78 16.28
N ALA A 927 26.99 -8.77 15.39
CA ALA A 927 27.56 -10.07 15.73
C ALA A 927 29.00 -9.96 16.26
N GLY A 928 29.80 -9.04 15.70
CA GLY A 928 31.16 -8.74 16.16
C GLY A 928 31.20 -8.21 17.59
N HIS A 929 30.30 -7.28 17.95
CA HIS A 929 30.20 -6.77 19.32
C HIS A 929 29.77 -7.85 20.32
N PHE A 930 28.89 -8.77 19.94
CA PHE A 930 28.56 -9.94 20.77
C PHE A 930 29.76 -10.86 21.00
N LEU A 931 30.59 -11.11 19.97
CA LEU A 931 31.82 -11.89 20.13
C LEU A 931 32.84 -11.19 21.04
N GLN A 932 32.94 -9.86 20.94
CA GLN A 932 33.82 -9.07 21.80
C GLN A 932 33.38 -9.14 23.26
N MET A 933 32.09 -8.88 23.54
CA MET A 933 31.51 -8.99 24.88
C MET A 933 31.75 -10.37 25.49
N TYR A 934 31.61 -11.44 24.69
CA TYR A 934 31.90 -12.79 25.13
C TYR A 934 33.37 -13.01 25.52
N ARG A 935 34.32 -12.44 24.76
CA ARG A 935 35.77 -12.51 25.09
C ARG A 935 36.13 -11.71 26.33
N GLU A 936 35.43 -10.61 26.59
CA GLU A 936 35.59 -9.76 27.78
C GLU A 936 34.99 -10.38 29.05
N GLY A 937 34.29 -11.51 28.92
CA GLY A 937 33.77 -12.31 30.03
C GLY A 937 32.32 -11.99 30.41
N GLU A 938 31.70 -10.97 29.82
CA GLU A 938 30.33 -10.55 30.11
C GLU A 938 29.55 -10.23 28.82
N VAL A 939 28.52 -11.02 28.53
CA VAL A 939 27.60 -10.77 27.40
C VAL A 939 26.38 -10.01 27.92
N ALA A 940 26.30 -8.73 27.59
CA ALA A 940 25.22 -7.84 28.00
C ALA A 940 24.42 -7.31 26.80
N PRO A 941 23.40 -8.05 26.30
CA PRO A 941 22.58 -7.63 25.15
C PRO A 941 21.92 -6.26 25.32
N ARG A 942 21.63 -5.85 26.57
CA ARG A 942 21.04 -4.54 26.92
C ARG A 942 21.86 -3.36 26.44
N ARG A 943 23.20 -3.47 26.44
CA ARG A 943 24.11 -2.41 25.99
C ARG A 943 23.87 -2.01 24.53
N VAL A 944 23.50 -2.98 23.69
CA VAL A 944 23.12 -2.74 22.30
C VAL A 944 21.83 -1.93 22.21
N LEU A 945 20.84 -2.26 23.04
CA LEU A 945 19.53 -1.59 23.07
C LEU A 945 19.59 -0.21 23.75
N GLU A 946 20.57 0.00 24.62
CA GLU A 946 20.87 1.28 25.29
C GLU A 946 21.64 2.24 24.38
N GLY A 947 22.20 1.74 23.27
CA GLY A 947 22.85 2.54 22.23
C GLY A 947 24.36 2.66 22.38
N ASP A 948 25.00 1.86 23.25
CA ASP A 948 26.45 1.90 23.50
C ASP A 948 27.30 1.72 22.23
N PHE A 949 26.77 1.02 21.24
CA PHE A 949 27.44 0.72 19.97
C PHE A 949 26.91 1.56 18.79
N GLY A 950 26.24 2.67 19.08
CA GLY A 950 25.76 3.63 18.10
C GLY A 950 24.32 3.42 17.62
N PRO A 951 23.71 4.46 17.03
CA PRO A 951 22.28 4.50 16.75
C PRO A 951 21.85 3.56 15.62
N ALA A 952 22.75 3.20 14.69
CA ALA A 952 22.46 2.25 13.62
C ALA A 952 22.25 0.82 14.16
N LEU A 953 23.12 0.36 15.06
CA LEU A 953 23.03 -0.96 15.68
C LEU A 953 21.89 -1.04 16.70
N GLN A 954 21.62 0.05 17.41
CA GLN A 954 20.47 0.16 18.32
C GLN A 954 19.15 0.01 17.56
N ARG A 955 18.99 0.70 16.42
CA ARG A 955 17.79 0.58 15.55
C ARG A 955 17.64 -0.83 15.00
N LEU A 956 18.73 -1.45 14.54
CA LEU A 956 18.73 -2.84 14.07
C LEU A 956 18.30 -3.80 15.19
N ALA A 957 18.91 -3.70 16.37
CA ALA A 957 18.59 -4.56 17.50
C ALA A 957 17.14 -4.41 17.98
N ALA A 958 16.63 -3.17 17.99
CA ALA A 958 15.22 -2.91 18.29
C ALA A 958 14.29 -3.55 17.25
N ALA A 959 14.57 -3.35 15.95
CA ALA A 959 13.78 -3.94 14.86
C ALA A 959 13.79 -5.48 14.86
N VAL A 960 14.92 -6.10 15.23
CA VAL A 960 15.09 -7.54 15.32
C VAL A 960 14.28 -8.16 16.49
N LEU A 961 14.16 -7.46 17.62
CA LEU A 961 13.45 -7.92 18.82
C LEU A 961 11.93 -7.69 18.80
N THR A 962 11.44 -6.79 17.97
CA THR A 962 10.00 -6.63 17.74
C THR A 962 9.46 -7.83 16.96
N ASP A 963 8.63 -8.65 17.61
CA ASP A 963 7.76 -9.62 16.94
C ASP A 963 6.70 -8.88 16.13
N GLU A 964 6.67 -9.12 14.82
CA GLU A 964 5.61 -8.58 13.97
C GLU A 964 4.25 -9.26 14.25
N HIS A 965 4.20 -10.46 14.84
CA HIS A 965 2.95 -11.15 15.22
C HIS A 965 3.14 -12.17 16.38
N GLU A 966 2.20 -12.23 17.33
CA GLU A 966 2.06 -13.35 18.27
C GLU A 966 1.05 -14.40 17.73
N PRO A 967 1.32 -15.71 17.88
CA PRO A 967 0.35 -16.75 17.52
C PRO A 967 -0.86 -16.73 18.47
N SER A 968 -2.06 -16.75 17.87
CA SER A 968 -3.38 -16.78 18.52
C SER A 968 -3.49 -17.83 19.64
N GLU A 969 -4.20 -17.50 20.73
CA GLU A 969 -4.44 -18.41 21.86
C GLU A 969 -5.29 -19.64 21.50
N ASN A 970 -6.15 -19.54 20.47
CA ASN A 970 -7.01 -20.62 19.95
C ASN A 970 -6.27 -21.91 19.48
N TRP A 971 -4.94 -21.89 19.39
CA TRP A 971 -4.15 -23.06 19.00
C TRP A 971 -3.94 -24.03 20.17
N ARG A 972 -3.99 -23.54 21.43
CA ARG A 972 -3.94 -24.37 22.64
C ARG A 972 -5.21 -25.20 22.84
N ASP A 973 -6.36 -24.66 22.47
CA ASP A 973 -7.67 -25.34 22.55
C ASP A 973 -7.85 -26.44 21.49
N ARG A 974 -6.91 -26.57 20.53
CA ARG A 974 -6.96 -27.55 19.44
C ARG A 974 -5.83 -28.59 19.48
N ASP A 975 -5.02 -28.61 20.53
CA ASP A 975 -3.89 -29.53 20.71
C ASP A 975 -2.85 -29.45 19.56
N ILE A 976 -2.75 -28.31 18.88
CA ILE A 976 -1.78 -28.05 17.82
C ILE A 976 -0.64 -27.21 18.39
N ASN A 977 0.50 -27.85 18.66
CA ASN A 977 1.69 -27.17 19.14
C ASN A 977 2.34 -26.38 17.98
N VAL A 978 2.23 -25.05 18.00
CA VAL A 978 2.95 -24.16 17.08
C VAL A 978 4.30 -23.83 17.70
N PRO A 979 5.42 -24.30 17.12
CA PRO A 979 6.74 -24.04 17.68
C PRO A 979 7.01 -22.53 17.69
N ARG A 980 7.07 -21.93 18.88
CA ARG A 980 7.58 -20.56 19.02
C ARG A 980 9.11 -20.60 18.85
N LEU A 981 9.73 -19.51 18.38
CA LEU A 981 11.20 -19.41 18.33
C LEU A 981 11.85 -19.73 19.70
N ASN A 982 11.09 -19.50 20.78
CA ASN A 982 11.49 -19.68 22.17
C ASN A 982 11.27 -21.11 22.72
N GLN A 983 10.68 -22.04 21.96
CA GLN A 983 10.45 -23.42 22.40
C GLN A 983 11.61 -24.37 22.03
N GLU A 984 12.32 -24.13 20.92
CA GLU A 984 13.47 -24.93 20.48
C GLU A 984 14.60 -24.02 19.96
N THR A 985 15.07 -23.11 20.80
CA THR A 985 16.03 -22.02 20.47
C THR A 985 17.29 -22.53 19.77
N ARG A 986 17.81 -23.69 20.19
CA ARG A 986 19.01 -24.32 19.62
C ARG A 986 18.76 -24.90 18.22
N LYS A 987 17.60 -25.51 17.96
CA LYS A 987 17.22 -26.00 16.62
C LYS A 987 16.95 -24.84 15.65
N ALA A 988 16.34 -23.76 16.13
CA ALA A 988 16.13 -22.54 15.37
C ALA A 988 17.47 -21.87 14.97
N ALA A 989 18.43 -21.83 15.90
CA ALA A 989 19.79 -21.40 15.62
C ALA A 989 20.44 -22.29 14.55
N ALA A 990 20.43 -23.62 14.75
CA ALA A 990 21.05 -24.58 13.82
C ALA A 990 20.49 -24.49 12.39
N SER A 991 19.16 -24.38 12.26
CA SER A 991 18.49 -24.20 10.97
C SER A 991 18.89 -22.89 10.28
N SER A 992 18.93 -21.79 11.02
CA SER A 992 19.32 -20.47 10.50
C SER A 992 20.79 -20.43 10.08
N MET A 993 21.69 -21.01 10.88
CA MET A 993 23.11 -21.16 10.54
C MET A 993 23.31 -22.01 9.29
N ARG A 994 22.62 -23.17 9.18
CA ARG A 994 22.67 -24.05 8.02
C ARG A 994 22.29 -23.33 6.73
N LEU A 995 21.19 -22.57 6.76
CA LEU A 995 20.70 -21.84 5.60
C LEU A 995 21.66 -20.72 5.16
N LEU A 996 22.28 -20.00 6.11
CA LEU A 996 23.29 -19.00 5.79
C LEU A 996 24.56 -19.62 5.19
N LYS A 997 25.05 -20.70 5.79
CA LYS A 997 26.21 -21.45 5.29
C LYS A 997 25.99 -21.96 3.87
N LEU A 998 24.82 -22.57 3.60
CA LEU A 998 24.46 -23.03 2.26
C LEU A 998 24.42 -21.87 1.25
N ARG A 999 23.85 -20.73 1.65
CA ARG A 999 23.79 -19.54 0.79
C ARG A 999 25.19 -19.02 0.43
N ARG A 1000 26.14 -19.03 1.36
CA ARG A 1000 27.53 -18.62 1.11
C ARG A 1000 28.24 -19.60 0.18
N VAL A 1001 28.10 -20.90 0.42
CA VAL A 1001 28.67 -21.93 -0.45
C VAL A 1001 28.08 -21.88 -1.86
N ASP A 1002 26.77 -21.66 -1.98
CA ASP A 1002 26.10 -21.50 -3.28
C ASP A 1002 26.59 -20.24 -4.01
N ALA A 1003 26.81 -19.13 -3.29
CA ALA A 1003 27.36 -17.91 -3.88
C ALA A 1003 28.81 -18.08 -4.37
N GLU A 1004 29.67 -18.76 -3.61
CA GLU A 1004 31.05 -19.06 -4.04
C GLU A 1004 31.09 -20.06 -5.20
N LEU A 1005 30.21 -21.07 -5.21
CA LEU A 1005 30.06 -21.98 -6.35
C LEU A 1005 29.70 -21.22 -7.63
N GLU A 1006 28.79 -20.24 -7.56
CA GLU A 1006 28.44 -19.42 -8.71
C GLU A 1006 29.59 -18.48 -9.14
N LYS A 1007 30.38 -17.94 -8.20
CA LYS A 1007 31.58 -17.15 -8.53
C LYS A 1007 32.63 -17.99 -9.26
N VAL A 1008 32.94 -19.18 -8.77
CA VAL A 1008 33.93 -20.07 -9.40
C VAL A 1008 33.45 -20.55 -10.78
N LYS A 1009 32.16 -20.88 -10.94
CA LYS A 1009 31.57 -21.21 -12.25
C LYS A 1009 31.61 -20.03 -13.22
N THR A 1010 31.36 -18.82 -12.74
CA THR A 1010 31.39 -17.60 -13.56
C THR A 1010 32.82 -17.26 -13.97
N ALA A 1011 33.80 -17.42 -13.08
CA ALA A 1011 35.22 -17.24 -13.37
C ALA A 1011 35.76 -18.26 -14.38
N GLN A 1012 35.36 -19.55 -14.27
CA GLN A 1012 35.64 -20.57 -15.29
C GLN A 1012 35.12 -20.19 -16.68
N PHE A 1013 33.98 -19.48 -16.74
CA PHE A 1013 33.39 -19.02 -18.00
C PHE A 1013 34.07 -17.78 -18.59
N GLN A 1014 34.87 -17.04 -17.81
CA GLN A 1014 35.41 -15.73 -18.19
C GLN A 1014 36.92 -15.74 -18.47
N SER A 1015 37.73 -16.62 -17.87
CA SER A 1015 39.14 -16.81 -18.23
C SER A 1015 39.81 -17.93 -17.43
N ALA A 1016 40.21 -19.03 -18.07
CA ALA A 1016 41.24 -19.93 -17.58
C ALA A 1016 42.41 -19.94 -18.59
N PRO A 1017 43.50 -19.20 -18.34
CA PRO A 1017 44.58 -19.04 -19.32
C PRO A 1017 45.55 -20.25 -19.40
N THR A 1018 45.52 -21.20 -18.44
CA THR A 1018 46.37 -22.41 -18.45
C THR A 1018 45.62 -23.68 -17.97
N GLU A 1019 46.10 -24.88 -18.33
CA GLU A 1019 45.55 -26.17 -17.87
C GLU A 1019 45.65 -26.37 -16.34
N GLU A 1020 46.59 -25.68 -15.69
CA GLU A 1020 46.79 -25.74 -14.25
C GLU A 1020 45.68 -24.98 -13.51
N ASP A 1021 45.29 -23.80 -14.01
CA ASP A 1021 44.17 -23.00 -13.49
C ASP A 1021 42.82 -23.73 -13.61
N GLU A 1022 42.59 -24.48 -14.70
CA GLU A 1022 41.36 -25.27 -14.88
C GLU A 1022 41.28 -26.41 -13.87
N ARG A 1023 42.40 -27.11 -13.61
CA ARG A 1023 42.47 -28.18 -12.62
C ARG A 1023 42.24 -27.65 -11.21
N GLU A 1024 42.84 -26.52 -10.85
CA GLU A 1024 42.62 -25.88 -9.56
C GLU A 1024 41.17 -25.45 -9.36
N ALA A 1025 40.56 -24.83 -10.39
CA ALA A 1025 39.15 -24.44 -10.34
C ALA A 1025 38.21 -25.66 -10.20
N GLN A 1026 38.47 -26.75 -10.92
CA GLN A 1026 37.69 -28.00 -10.80
C GLN A 1026 37.83 -28.62 -9.40
N GLN A 1027 39.05 -28.67 -8.84
CA GLN A 1027 39.27 -29.14 -7.47
C GLN A 1027 38.59 -28.23 -6.44
N HIS A 1028 38.52 -26.92 -6.68
CA HIS A 1028 37.82 -25.98 -5.82
C HIS A 1028 36.29 -26.20 -5.87
N VAL A 1029 35.71 -26.42 -7.05
CA VAL A 1029 34.28 -26.76 -7.19
C VAL A 1029 33.95 -28.07 -6.47
N MET A 1030 34.77 -29.11 -6.62
CA MET A 1030 34.56 -30.39 -5.92
C MET A 1030 34.61 -30.22 -4.39
N ARG A 1031 35.57 -29.45 -3.88
CA ARG A 1031 35.65 -29.12 -2.44
C ARG A 1031 34.41 -28.38 -1.95
N LEU A 1032 33.93 -27.39 -2.69
CA LEU A 1032 32.72 -26.63 -2.34
C LEU A 1032 31.45 -27.49 -2.41
N GLN A 1033 31.34 -28.41 -3.38
CA GLN A 1033 30.22 -29.35 -3.47
C GLN A 1033 30.21 -30.37 -2.32
N GLN A 1034 31.40 -30.84 -1.91
CA GLN A 1034 31.55 -31.70 -0.74
C GLN A 1034 31.14 -30.96 0.53
N LEU A 1035 31.62 -29.73 0.73
CA LEU A 1035 31.25 -28.87 1.85
C LEU A 1035 29.73 -28.59 1.89
N ARG A 1036 29.12 -28.34 0.73
CA ARG A 1036 27.67 -28.17 0.59
C ARG A 1036 26.91 -29.41 1.09
N GLN A 1037 27.36 -30.61 0.75
CA GLN A 1037 26.74 -31.87 1.22
C GLN A 1037 26.93 -32.06 2.74
N GLN A 1038 28.10 -31.72 3.28
CA GLN A 1038 28.36 -31.78 4.73
C GLN A 1038 27.41 -30.85 5.49
N ILE A 1039 27.25 -29.59 5.03
CA ILE A 1039 26.31 -28.63 5.63
C ILE A 1039 24.85 -29.10 5.50
N GLN A 1040 24.47 -29.75 4.39
CA GLN A 1040 23.12 -30.32 4.21
C GLN A 1040 22.85 -31.50 5.15
N ARG A 1041 23.87 -32.25 5.56
CA ARG A 1041 23.72 -33.34 6.53
C ARG A 1041 23.82 -32.87 7.97
N GLY A 1042 24.15 -31.59 8.20
CA GLY A 1042 24.33 -31.06 9.55
C GLY A 1042 25.67 -31.44 10.18
N GLU A 1043 26.62 -31.99 9.42
CA GLU A 1043 27.94 -32.49 9.88
C GLU A 1043 28.89 -31.37 10.37
N PHE A 1044 28.38 -30.16 10.59
CA PHE A 1044 29.08 -29.03 11.21
C PHE A 1044 28.61 -28.77 12.65
N PHE A 1045 27.77 -29.66 13.19
CA PHE A 1045 27.30 -29.70 14.57
C PHE A 1045 27.61 -31.07 15.18
N ASP A 1046 28.32 -31.11 16.31
CA ASP A 1046 28.39 -32.29 17.18
C ASP A 1046 27.30 -32.19 18.24
N TRP A 1047 26.31 -33.09 18.21
CA TRP A 1047 25.26 -33.20 19.23
C TRP A 1047 24.99 -34.66 19.59
N ASP A 1048 25.09 -34.99 20.88
CA ASP A 1048 24.48 -36.18 21.47
C ASP A 1048 23.00 -35.86 21.81
N GLU A 1049 22.04 -36.63 21.27
CA GLU A 1049 20.59 -36.41 21.43
C GLU A 1049 20.04 -36.72 22.86
N GLY A 1050 20.87 -36.61 23.91
CA GLY A 1050 20.60 -37.20 25.23
C GLY A 1050 20.20 -36.25 26.38
N GLU A 1051 20.28 -34.93 26.26
CA GLU A 1051 20.12 -34.01 27.41
C GLU A 1051 19.05 -32.92 27.18
N GLU A 1052 17.81 -33.30 26.87
CA GLU A 1052 16.66 -32.36 26.82
C GLU A 1052 15.56 -32.66 27.84
N THR A 1053 15.89 -33.35 28.94
CA THR A 1053 15.03 -33.40 30.14
C THR A 1053 15.82 -33.07 31.41
N ALA A 1054 15.97 -31.77 31.68
CA ALA A 1054 16.30 -31.24 33.00
C ALA A 1054 15.73 -29.83 33.15
#